data_AF-A0A9D7RIU0-F1
#
_entry.id   AF-A0A9D7RIU0-F1
#
_cell.length_a   1.000
_cell.length_b   1.000
_cell.length_c   1.000
_cell.angle_alpha   90.00
_cell.angle_beta   90.00
_cell.angle_gamma   90.00
#
_symmetry.space_group_name_H-M   'P 1'
#
loop_
_entity.id
_entity.type
_entity.pdbx_description
1 polymer ?
#
loop_
_entity_poly.entity_id
_entity_poly.type
_entity_poly.pdbx_seq_one_letter_code
_entity_poly.pdbx_strand_id
1 'polypeptide(L)'
;MAKRYAVVVRTAVLTSSLAIVALFVGWREGGPSKASAHHTPEELAAFRGGGATDLNFGANNFFMASGNCYGCHGPDLVNNYSMVDANGVDVNVSDDWRSTMMANSARDPFWRAKVSHEVNVNPAHQAALEDKCTSCHAPMGRFDKAYTGGGPYSIAELIHDTVALDGVSCLSCHMQREEGIGTEFSGNLHFDTINVVYGPYGNVFGSPMTSFVGYEPLFGAHIPKAELCAGCHTLITETADLDGNLTGGQFVEQATYHEWVNSVFDTDANPEGGVTCQACHVPRIDDAVVISANYLFLQGKSPYGLHHFAGANTFMLELLKNNISELGLTATETQFDSTIARTDRMLKNNTLLMETNVTGRDADTAFVAVKLTNLAGHKFPSGYPARRAFVELVVMNADNDTLFRSGGWDENYEVMGHDASWEPHYDVIRSEGQAQIYEMVMGDVNGDRTTVLERANTHLKDNRLTPLGFTTSHPSYDTTEIANVPESDIDFNRDEFGNQGSGSDVVHYHVPMNGYTGLITVRARVWYQSAPPRYMTEMFGFDTDPINTFRSMYEAADGSPTLVKEVETTDMSVGIDGLAELGVRIFPNPTVDGWLRVEGLNAQVIALEVYSLSGQRVAATVPAGQRQWRVRLPEAKATYLVVVRTATQRFVERVVNH
;
A
#
# COMPACT_ATOMS: atom_id res chain seq x y z
N MET A 1 76.10 -35.55 -36.68
CA MET A 1 75.62 -34.15 -36.53
C MET A 1 74.24 -34.03 -35.86
N ALA A 2 73.32 -35.01 -36.00
CA ALA A 2 71.96 -34.91 -35.45
C ALA A 2 71.83 -34.83 -33.90
N LYS A 3 72.71 -35.49 -33.13
CA LYS A 3 72.65 -35.47 -31.64
C LYS A 3 73.06 -34.14 -31.00
N ARG A 4 73.91 -33.33 -31.65
CA ARG A 4 74.30 -32.00 -31.13
C ARG A 4 73.23 -30.94 -31.38
N TYR A 5 72.47 -31.06 -32.47
CA TYR A 5 71.36 -30.16 -32.79
C TYR A 5 70.18 -30.32 -31.81
N ALA A 6 69.85 -31.55 -31.41
CA ALA A 6 68.76 -31.81 -30.46
C ALA A 6 69.03 -31.24 -29.05
N VAL A 7 70.28 -31.23 -28.61
CA VAL A 7 70.67 -30.63 -27.32
C VAL A 7 70.57 -29.11 -27.38
N VAL A 8 71.11 -28.48 -28.43
CA VAL A 8 71.06 -27.01 -28.59
C VAL A 8 69.62 -26.50 -28.69
N VAL A 9 68.74 -27.20 -29.42
CA VAL A 9 67.32 -26.82 -29.54
C VAL A 9 66.58 -27.01 -28.22
N ARG A 10 66.84 -28.09 -27.47
CA ARG A 10 66.23 -28.29 -26.15
C ARG A 10 66.71 -27.28 -25.12
N THR A 11 67.99 -26.92 -25.13
CA THR A 11 68.53 -25.88 -24.25
C THR A 11 67.94 -24.53 -24.60
N ALA A 12 67.83 -24.18 -25.89
CA ALA A 12 67.23 -22.93 -26.34
C ALA A 12 65.75 -22.79 -25.94
N VAL A 13 64.95 -23.86 -26.10
CA VAL A 13 63.54 -23.89 -25.69
C VAL A 13 63.39 -23.80 -24.18
N LEU A 14 64.22 -24.50 -23.40
CA LEU A 14 64.19 -24.39 -21.93
C LEU A 14 64.59 -22.99 -21.45
N THR A 15 65.60 -22.36 -22.05
CA THR A 15 65.97 -20.98 -21.72
C THR A 15 64.91 -19.96 -22.11
N SER A 16 64.21 -20.14 -23.24
CA SER A 16 63.13 -19.23 -23.62
C SER A 16 61.87 -19.44 -22.77
N SER A 17 61.55 -20.69 -22.40
CA SER A 17 60.46 -20.97 -21.44
C SER A 17 60.78 -20.42 -20.04
N LEU A 18 62.01 -20.57 -19.54
CA LEU A 18 62.42 -19.99 -18.26
C LEU A 18 62.47 -18.47 -18.29
N ALA A 19 62.87 -17.85 -19.41
CA ALA A 19 62.83 -16.41 -19.58
C ALA A 19 61.39 -15.86 -19.61
N ILE A 20 60.46 -16.58 -20.26
CA ILE A 20 59.03 -16.22 -20.28
C ILE A 20 58.43 -16.38 -18.86
N VAL A 21 58.72 -17.46 -18.15
CA VAL A 21 58.26 -17.65 -16.76
C VAL A 21 58.87 -16.60 -15.84
N ALA A 22 60.14 -16.24 -15.99
CA ALA A 22 60.77 -15.16 -15.22
C ALA A 22 60.17 -13.78 -15.54
N LEU A 23 59.77 -13.53 -16.79
CA LEU A 23 59.02 -12.33 -17.20
C LEU A 23 57.62 -12.29 -16.57
N PHE A 24 56.90 -13.42 -16.49
CA PHE A 24 55.59 -13.50 -15.83
C PHE A 24 55.67 -13.47 -14.29
N VAL A 25 56.74 -13.98 -13.69
CA VAL A 25 56.99 -13.89 -12.24
C VAL A 25 57.44 -12.48 -11.84
N GLY A 26 58.27 -11.83 -12.65
CA GLY A 26 58.66 -10.42 -12.47
C GLY A 26 57.50 -9.44 -12.65
N TRP A 27 56.45 -9.82 -13.39
CA TRP A 27 55.22 -9.03 -13.53
C TRP A 27 54.19 -9.29 -12.41
N ARG A 28 54.39 -10.35 -11.59
CA ARG A 28 53.49 -10.72 -10.49
C ARG A 28 53.85 -10.11 -9.13
N GLU A 29 54.98 -9.41 -9.02
CA GLU A 29 55.33 -8.68 -7.79
C GLU A 29 54.71 -7.27 -7.72
N GLY A 30 54.02 -6.83 -8.77
CA GLY A 30 53.05 -5.75 -8.68
C GLY A 30 51.66 -6.33 -8.54
N GLY A 31 51.15 -6.47 -7.30
CA GLY A 31 49.69 -6.43 -7.11
C GLY A 31 49.12 -5.17 -7.78
N PRO A 32 47.79 -5.06 -8.00
CA PRO A 32 47.21 -3.79 -8.44
C PRO A 32 47.81 -2.71 -7.55
N SER A 33 48.40 -1.67 -8.17
CA SER A 33 49.00 -0.57 -7.41
C SER A 33 47.97 -0.19 -6.36
N LYS A 34 48.29 -0.31 -5.07
CA LYS A 34 47.45 0.29 -4.02
C LYS A 34 47.21 1.69 -4.50
N ALA A 35 45.96 1.99 -4.89
CA ALA A 35 45.62 3.28 -5.43
C ALA A 35 46.21 4.29 -4.45
N SER A 36 47.13 5.13 -4.92
CA SER A 36 47.55 6.28 -4.12
C SER A 36 46.25 6.98 -3.77
N ALA A 37 45.90 7.08 -2.49
CA ALA A 37 44.69 7.76 -2.09
C ALA A 37 44.73 9.14 -2.76
N HIS A 38 43.83 9.37 -3.72
CA HIS A 38 43.80 10.61 -4.51
C HIS A 38 43.38 11.81 -3.66
N HIS A 39 42.94 11.53 -2.42
CA HIS A 39 42.40 12.47 -1.46
C HIS A 39 42.94 12.19 -0.07
N THR A 40 43.10 13.26 0.70
CA THR A 40 43.42 13.24 2.12
C THR A 40 42.27 12.65 2.94
N PRO A 41 42.54 12.09 4.14
CA PRO A 41 41.48 11.66 5.06
C PRO A 41 40.47 12.77 5.37
N GLU A 42 40.91 14.02 5.44
CA GLU A 42 40.06 15.19 5.68
C GLU A 42 39.10 15.46 4.51
N GLU A 43 39.58 15.32 3.27
CA GLU A 43 38.71 15.43 2.08
C GLU A 43 37.69 14.29 2.04
N LEU A 44 38.11 13.05 2.30
CA LEU A 44 37.18 11.92 2.39
C LEU A 44 36.16 12.08 3.53
N ALA A 45 36.57 12.66 4.66
CA ALA A 45 35.66 12.97 5.75
C ALA A 45 34.63 14.04 5.33
N ALA A 46 35.06 15.11 4.67
CA ALA A 46 34.15 16.13 4.15
C ALA A 46 33.16 15.55 3.12
N PHE A 47 33.62 14.70 2.20
CA PHE A 47 32.77 14.01 1.22
C PHE A 47 31.82 12.97 1.83
N ARG A 48 32.07 12.54 3.06
CA ARG A 48 31.18 11.70 3.86
C ARG A 48 30.25 12.53 4.76
N GLY A 49 30.06 13.80 4.43
CA GLY A 49 29.24 14.74 5.21
C GLY A 49 29.96 15.31 6.44
N GLY A 50 31.28 15.19 6.54
CA GLY A 50 32.07 15.80 7.62
C GLY A 50 31.77 15.26 9.02
N GLY A 51 31.18 14.07 9.14
CA GLY A 51 30.66 13.54 10.41
C GLY A 51 29.30 14.13 10.82
N ALA A 52 28.61 14.84 9.93
CA ALA A 52 27.28 15.41 10.16
C ALA A 52 26.13 14.40 9.98
N THR A 53 26.43 13.12 9.76
CA THR A 53 25.43 12.06 9.61
C THR A 53 25.76 10.86 10.48
N ASP A 54 24.72 10.25 11.02
CA ASP A 54 24.67 8.99 11.73
C ASP A 54 24.27 7.81 10.82
N LEU A 55 24.17 8.04 9.50
CA LEU A 55 24.05 6.98 8.50
C LEU A 55 25.27 6.06 8.48
N ASN A 56 25.06 4.83 8.03
CA ASN A 56 26.08 3.81 8.07
C ASN A 56 27.05 3.91 6.88
N PHE A 57 28.36 3.78 7.15
CA PHE A 57 29.42 3.81 6.14
C PHE A 57 30.00 2.41 5.84
N GLY A 58 29.41 1.36 6.40
CA GLY A 58 29.84 -0.02 6.16
C GLY A 58 29.85 -0.40 4.67
N ALA A 59 30.64 -1.41 4.35
CA ALA A 59 30.71 -2.01 3.03
C ALA A 59 30.96 -3.51 3.16
N ASN A 60 30.37 -4.30 2.26
CA ASN A 60 30.66 -5.71 2.07
C ASN A 60 31.33 -5.92 0.69
N ASN A 61 31.26 -7.11 0.09
CA ASN A 61 32.00 -7.39 -1.14
C ASN A 61 31.43 -6.64 -2.34
N PHE A 62 30.13 -6.34 -2.36
CA PHE A 62 29.44 -5.75 -3.50
C PHE A 62 28.70 -4.44 -3.18
N PHE A 63 28.28 -4.24 -1.93
CA PHE A 63 27.40 -3.15 -1.51
C PHE A 63 28.07 -2.25 -0.48
N MET A 64 27.72 -0.97 -0.54
CA MET A 64 28.00 0.04 0.47
C MET A 64 26.70 0.54 1.11
N ALA A 65 26.77 0.87 2.40
CA ALA A 65 25.65 1.46 3.11
C ALA A 65 25.46 2.96 2.75
N SER A 66 24.26 3.46 3.02
CA SER A 66 23.71 4.77 2.63
C SER A 66 24.55 5.98 3.00
N GLY A 67 25.33 5.91 4.09
CA GLY A 67 26.23 7.00 4.50
C GLY A 67 27.24 7.34 3.42
N ASN A 68 27.67 6.36 2.61
CA ASN A 68 28.58 6.58 1.49
C ASN A 68 27.96 7.42 0.35
N CYS A 69 26.63 7.54 0.29
CA CYS A 69 25.90 8.37 -0.67
C CYS A 69 25.61 9.78 -0.11
N TYR A 70 25.59 9.94 1.22
CA TYR A 70 25.07 11.11 1.91
C TYR A 70 25.79 12.41 1.57
N GLY A 71 27.13 12.43 1.51
CA GLY A 71 27.82 13.71 1.30
C GLY A 71 27.66 14.32 -0.09
N CYS A 72 27.12 13.57 -1.06
CA CYS A 72 26.72 14.09 -2.37
C CYS A 72 25.20 14.22 -2.52
N HIS A 73 24.43 13.27 -1.99
CA HIS A 73 22.98 13.19 -2.16
C HIS A 73 22.17 13.59 -0.92
N GLY A 74 22.82 14.08 0.13
CA GLY A 74 22.25 14.71 1.30
C GLY A 74 22.20 16.25 1.17
N PRO A 75 21.91 16.97 2.26
CA PRO A 75 21.77 18.43 2.22
C PRO A 75 23.09 19.14 1.86
N ASP A 76 23.01 20.18 1.02
CA ASP A 76 24.15 21.04 0.68
C ASP A 76 24.42 22.08 1.79
N LEU A 77 25.17 21.65 2.80
CA LEU A 77 25.49 22.50 3.96
C LEU A 77 26.45 23.66 3.65
N VAL A 78 27.03 23.72 2.45
CA VAL A 78 28.03 24.73 2.09
C VAL A 78 27.42 25.84 1.26
N ASN A 79 26.72 25.51 0.17
CA ASN A 79 26.23 26.50 -0.78
C ASN A 79 24.69 26.57 -0.86
N ASN A 80 23.98 25.62 -0.25
CA ASN A 80 22.53 25.46 -0.36
C ASN A 80 22.04 25.53 -1.82
N TYR A 81 22.79 24.88 -2.73
CA TYR A 81 22.59 24.94 -4.18
C TYR A 81 22.14 23.60 -4.77
N SER A 82 22.68 22.48 -4.27
CA SER A 82 22.24 21.15 -4.68
C SER A 82 21.18 20.58 -3.75
N MET A 83 20.41 19.61 -4.25
CA MET A 83 19.34 18.93 -3.52
C MET A 83 18.27 19.89 -2.98
N VAL A 84 18.05 21.01 -3.66
CA VAL A 84 16.98 21.97 -3.36
C VAL A 84 16.06 22.16 -4.56
N ASP A 85 14.79 22.44 -4.30
CA ASP A 85 13.78 22.77 -5.31
C ASP A 85 13.94 24.23 -5.82
N ALA A 86 13.06 24.68 -6.72
CA ALA A 86 13.11 26.03 -7.27
C ALA A 86 12.87 27.15 -6.23
N ASN A 87 12.30 26.81 -5.06
CA ASN A 87 12.07 27.71 -3.94
C ASN A 87 13.19 27.66 -2.89
N GLY A 88 14.21 26.82 -3.09
CA GLY A 88 15.29 26.60 -2.14
C GLY A 88 14.92 25.67 -0.98
N VAL A 89 13.84 24.90 -1.10
CA VAL A 89 13.46 23.86 -0.13
C VAL A 89 14.33 22.63 -0.34
N ASP A 90 14.89 22.10 0.74
CA ASP A 90 15.66 20.87 0.72
C ASP A 90 14.78 19.67 0.33
N VAL A 91 15.23 18.95 -0.70
CA VAL A 91 14.60 17.75 -1.29
C VAL A 91 15.60 16.60 -1.37
N ASN A 92 16.58 16.56 -0.45
CA ASN A 92 17.61 15.53 -0.48
C ASN A 92 17.06 14.11 -0.25
N VAL A 93 17.57 13.16 -1.05
CA VAL A 93 17.03 11.78 -1.03
C VAL A 93 17.36 11.04 0.27
N SER A 94 18.47 11.39 0.93
CA SER A 94 18.92 10.68 2.13
C SER A 94 17.96 10.93 3.30
N ASP A 95 17.54 12.17 3.51
CA ASP A 95 16.62 12.54 4.59
C ASP A 95 15.19 12.10 4.32
N ASP A 96 14.77 12.13 3.05
CA ASP A 96 13.49 11.55 2.64
C ASP A 96 13.44 10.04 2.88
N TRP A 97 14.46 9.30 2.43
CA TRP A 97 14.50 7.83 2.52
C TRP A 97 14.64 7.32 3.95
N ARG A 98 15.52 7.91 4.77
CA ARG A 98 15.95 7.32 6.06
C ARG A 98 14.85 7.14 7.10
N SER A 99 13.76 7.91 6.97
CA SER A 99 12.59 7.84 7.87
C SER A 99 11.47 6.93 7.34
N THR A 100 11.68 6.25 6.21
CA THR A 100 10.69 5.36 5.61
C THR A 100 10.78 3.94 6.18
N MET A 101 9.73 3.13 5.96
CA MET A 101 9.78 1.71 6.31
C MET A 101 10.85 0.94 5.53
N MET A 102 11.26 1.40 4.34
CA MET A 102 12.33 0.77 3.55
C MET A 102 13.69 0.91 4.24
N ALA A 103 14.04 2.10 4.71
CA ALA A 103 15.28 2.34 5.46
C ALA A 103 15.33 1.58 6.79
N ASN A 104 14.16 1.31 7.37
CA ASN A 104 14.03 0.69 8.68
C ASN A 104 13.60 -0.79 8.58
N SER A 105 13.57 -1.39 7.38
CA SER A 105 13.00 -2.73 7.14
C SER A 105 13.71 -3.85 7.92
N ALA A 106 15.02 -3.72 8.13
CA ALA A 106 15.82 -4.67 8.91
C ALA A 106 15.78 -4.41 10.43
N ARG A 107 15.28 -3.25 10.84
CA ARG A 107 15.18 -2.79 12.24
C ARG A 107 13.75 -2.78 12.77
N ASP A 108 12.77 -2.96 11.91
CA ASP A 108 11.36 -3.05 12.25
C ASP A 108 11.12 -4.14 13.32
N PRO A 109 10.72 -3.76 14.55
CA PRO A 109 10.52 -4.71 15.63
C PRO A 109 9.35 -5.66 15.36
N PHE A 110 8.32 -5.22 14.61
CA PHE A 110 7.21 -6.10 14.24
C PHE A 110 7.71 -7.19 13.29
N TRP A 111 8.49 -6.83 12.28
CA TRP A 111 9.10 -7.80 11.37
C TRP A 111 10.01 -8.78 12.11
N ARG A 112 10.90 -8.31 12.99
CA ARG A 112 11.79 -9.18 13.77
C ARG A 112 11.02 -10.14 14.68
N ALA A 113 9.97 -9.66 15.34
CA ALA A 113 9.08 -10.48 16.13
C ALA A 113 8.38 -11.54 15.27
N LYS A 114 7.93 -11.16 14.06
CA LYS A 114 7.27 -12.08 13.14
C LYS A 114 8.21 -13.16 12.63
N VAL A 115 9.44 -12.82 12.22
CA VAL A 115 10.45 -13.83 11.82
C VAL A 115 10.72 -14.78 12.98
N SER A 116 10.90 -14.25 14.20
CA SER A 116 11.06 -15.07 15.40
C SER A 116 9.86 -16.00 15.62
N HIS A 117 8.63 -15.54 15.39
CA HIS A 117 7.42 -16.35 15.54
C HIS A 117 7.39 -17.50 14.53
N GLU A 118 7.64 -17.23 13.25
CA GLU A 118 7.72 -18.29 12.21
C GLU A 118 8.76 -19.36 12.58
N VAL A 119 9.95 -18.94 13.01
CA VAL A 119 11.03 -19.84 13.43
C VAL A 119 10.64 -20.67 14.66
N ASN A 120 9.91 -20.10 15.63
CA ASN A 120 9.49 -20.85 16.81
C ASN A 120 8.37 -21.85 16.50
N VAL A 121 7.54 -21.56 15.49
CA VAL A 121 6.50 -22.47 15.02
C VAL A 121 7.11 -23.62 14.21
N ASN A 122 8.05 -23.33 13.30
CA ASN A 122 8.72 -24.31 12.44
C ASN A 122 10.26 -24.26 12.60
N PRO A 123 10.84 -24.73 13.73
CA PRO A 123 12.28 -24.60 13.99
C PRO A 123 13.17 -25.31 12.98
N ALA A 124 12.69 -26.39 12.37
CA ALA A 124 13.42 -27.12 11.33
C ALA A 124 13.65 -26.27 10.07
N HIS A 125 12.84 -25.24 9.84
CA HIS A 125 12.90 -24.37 8.66
C HIS A 125 13.61 -23.04 8.92
N GLN A 126 14.21 -22.85 10.11
CA GLN A 126 14.81 -21.58 10.51
C GLN A 126 15.69 -20.94 9.42
N ALA A 127 16.64 -21.70 8.87
CA ALA A 127 17.56 -21.18 7.87
C ALA A 127 16.85 -20.72 6.58
N ALA A 128 15.81 -21.43 6.15
CA ALA A 128 15.04 -21.08 4.96
C ALA A 128 14.15 -19.86 5.20
N LEU A 129 13.47 -19.81 6.35
CA LEU A 129 12.62 -18.68 6.75
C LEU A 129 13.43 -17.38 6.88
N GLU A 130 14.54 -17.41 7.61
CA GLU A 130 15.39 -16.23 7.79
C GLU A 130 15.98 -15.73 6.46
N ASP A 131 16.48 -16.63 5.60
CA ASP A 131 16.99 -16.25 4.27
C ASP A 131 15.89 -15.65 3.40
N LYS A 132 14.68 -16.22 3.44
CA LYS A 132 13.54 -15.73 2.67
C LYS A 132 13.13 -14.34 3.13
N CYS A 133 12.96 -14.11 4.42
CA CYS A 133 12.58 -12.80 4.95
C CYS A 133 13.64 -11.74 4.65
N THR A 134 14.93 -12.08 4.78
CA THR A 134 16.03 -11.14 4.56
C THR A 134 16.25 -10.81 3.08
N SER A 135 15.77 -11.64 2.14
CA SER A 135 15.82 -11.33 0.70
C SER A 135 15.09 -10.04 0.32
N CYS A 136 14.07 -9.63 1.09
CA CYS A 136 13.35 -8.36 0.90
C CYS A 136 13.65 -7.33 1.99
N HIS A 137 13.90 -7.74 3.24
CA HIS A 137 14.07 -6.81 4.36
C HIS A 137 15.53 -6.37 4.61
N ALA A 138 16.51 -7.15 4.14
CA ALA A 138 17.93 -6.84 4.27
C ALA A 138 18.72 -7.32 3.02
N PRO A 139 18.28 -6.94 1.80
CA PRO A 139 18.75 -7.56 0.55
C PRO A 139 20.26 -7.44 0.36
N MET A 140 20.88 -6.30 0.71
CA MET A 140 22.31 -6.10 0.46
C MET A 140 23.21 -7.07 1.25
N GLY A 141 22.85 -7.42 2.49
CA GLY A 141 23.58 -8.41 3.28
C GLY A 141 23.32 -9.83 2.78
N ARG A 142 22.04 -10.16 2.55
CA ARG A 142 21.61 -11.47 2.06
C ARG A 142 22.25 -11.81 0.71
N PHE A 143 22.20 -10.90 -0.25
CA PHE A 143 22.72 -11.13 -1.60
C PHE A 143 24.24 -11.11 -1.66
N ASP A 144 24.93 -10.34 -0.81
CA ASP A 144 26.39 -10.43 -0.67
C ASP A 144 26.82 -11.86 -0.26
N LYS A 145 26.18 -12.40 0.78
CA LYS A 145 26.41 -13.78 1.21
C LYS A 145 26.08 -14.80 0.12
N ALA A 146 24.97 -14.61 -0.60
CA ALA A 146 24.58 -15.49 -1.69
C ALA A 146 25.62 -15.51 -2.83
N TYR A 147 26.08 -14.34 -3.29
CA TYR A 147 27.05 -14.22 -4.39
C TYR A 147 28.45 -14.68 -4.02
N THR A 148 28.81 -14.66 -2.73
CA THR A 148 30.07 -15.24 -2.23
C THR A 148 29.97 -16.75 -1.95
N GLY A 149 28.80 -17.37 -2.16
CA GLY A 149 28.59 -18.80 -1.94
C GLY A 149 28.47 -19.19 -0.46
N GLY A 150 28.10 -18.25 0.42
CA GLY A 150 27.99 -18.45 1.86
C GLY A 150 26.75 -19.21 2.34
N GLY A 151 25.79 -19.50 1.46
CA GLY A 151 24.53 -20.17 1.81
C GLY A 151 23.47 -19.23 2.42
N PRO A 152 22.45 -19.77 3.13
CA PRO A 152 21.34 -18.99 3.69
C PRO A 152 21.79 -17.89 4.65
N TYR A 153 21.19 -16.70 4.56
CA TYR A 153 21.50 -15.56 5.43
C TYR A 153 20.62 -15.52 6.69
N SER A 154 21.25 -15.51 7.86
CA SER A 154 20.55 -15.59 9.16
C SER A 154 20.30 -14.24 9.82
N ILE A 155 19.33 -14.19 10.74
CA ILE A 155 19.10 -13.03 11.62
C ILE A 155 20.31 -12.79 12.53
N ALA A 156 21.00 -13.86 12.95
CA ALA A 156 22.21 -13.77 13.77
C ALA A 156 23.36 -13.06 13.03
N GLU A 157 23.46 -13.22 11.71
CA GLU A 157 24.42 -12.46 10.89
C GLU A 157 23.95 -11.03 10.67
N LEU A 158 22.66 -10.84 10.38
CA LEU A 158 22.05 -9.53 10.14
C LEU A 158 22.37 -8.53 11.26
N ILE A 159 22.25 -8.92 12.53
CA ILE A 159 22.46 -8.00 13.65
C ILE A 159 23.91 -7.50 13.79
N HIS A 160 24.86 -8.15 13.12
CA HIS A 160 26.28 -7.78 13.11
C HIS A 160 26.73 -7.19 11.76
N ASP A 161 25.87 -7.21 10.74
CA ASP A 161 26.14 -6.64 9.44
C ASP A 161 25.55 -5.23 9.33
N THR A 162 26.44 -4.25 9.35
CA THR A 162 26.15 -2.83 9.15
C THR A 162 25.42 -2.53 7.84
N VAL A 163 25.74 -3.23 6.76
CA VAL A 163 25.12 -3.02 5.44
C VAL A 163 23.71 -3.63 5.43
N ALA A 164 23.52 -4.81 6.03
CA ALA A 164 22.20 -5.41 6.18
C ALA A 164 21.25 -4.57 7.05
N LEU A 165 21.78 -3.97 8.13
CA LEU A 165 21.01 -3.10 9.04
C LEU A 165 20.60 -1.75 8.44
N ASP A 166 21.09 -1.42 7.24
CA ASP A 166 20.69 -0.27 6.45
C ASP A 166 19.40 -0.55 5.65
N GLY A 167 18.84 -1.76 5.75
CA GLY A 167 17.54 -2.14 5.20
C GLY A 167 17.52 -2.18 3.68
N VAL A 168 16.36 -1.81 3.11
CA VAL A 168 16.20 -1.56 1.66
C VAL A 168 16.78 -0.18 1.37
N SER A 169 18.10 -0.14 1.16
CA SER A 169 18.88 1.07 0.95
C SER A 169 19.10 1.40 -0.53
N CYS A 170 19.84 2.48 -0.82
CA CYS A 170 20.06 3.02 -2.16
C CYS A 170 20.44 1.94 -3.17
N LEU A 171 21.43 1.10 -2.84
CA LEU A 171 21.94 0.07 -3.74
C LEU A 171 21.01 -1.13 -3.89
N SER A 172 20.04 -1.30 -2.98
CA SER A 172 18.99 -2.34 -3.11
C SER A 172 18.08 -2.08 -4.31
N CYS A 173 17.94 -0.82 -4.72
CA CYS A 173 17.19 -0.42 -5.91
C CYS A 173 18.13 -0.05 -7.06
N HIS A 174 19.14 0.77 -6.80
CA HIS A 174 19.99 1.34 -7.84
C HIS A 174 21.04 0.37 -8.40
N MET A 175 21.29 -0.79 -7.79
CA MET A 175 22.11 -1.84 -8.42
C MET A 175 21.28 -2.94 -9.08
N GLN A 176 19.94 -2.87 -9.04
CA GLN A 176 19.11 -3.85 -9.73
C GLN A 176 19.32 -3.77 -11.24
N ARG A 177 19.51 -4.93 -11.86
CA ARG A 177 19.56 -5.08 -13.32
C ARG A 177 18.17 -5.00 -13.91
N GLU A 178 18.09 -4.76 -15.21
CA GLU A 178 16.82 -4.90 -15.95
C GLU A 178 16.40 -6.37 -16.09
N GLU A 179 17.33 -7.31 -15.98
CA GLU A 179 17.04 -8.74 -16.01
C GLU A 179 16.12 -9.16 -14.86
N GLY A 180 15.00 -9.79 -15.19
CA GLY A 180 14.08 -10.38 -14.23
C GLY A 180 13.07 -9.42 -13.59
N ILE A 181 13.20 -8.10 -13.74
CA ILE A 181 12.23 -7.15 -13.18
C ILE A 181 10.82 -7.39 -13.75
N GLY A 182 9.79 -7.31 -12.91
CA GLY A 182 8.40 -7.54 -13.32
C GLY A 182 8.05 -8.99 -13.70
N THR A 183 9.03 -9.89 -13.76
CA THR A 183 8.84 -11.32 -14.10
C THR A 183 9.34 -12.28 -13.03
N GLU A 184 10.24 -11.83 -12.17
CA GLU A 184 10.70 -12.56 -10.99
C GLU A 184 10.20 -11.89 -9.71
N PHE A 185 9.81 -12.72 -8.75
CA PHE A 185 9.07 -12.32 -7.56
C PHE A 185 9.65 -13.00 -6.32
N SER A 186 9.05 -12.72 -5.16
CA SER A 186 9.36 -13.39 -3.90
C SER A 186 10.81 -13.18 -3.45
N GLY A 187 11.35 -11.99 -3.62
CA GLY A 187 12.72 -11.63 -3.23
C GLY A 187 13.80 -12.20 -4.16
N ASN A 188 13.45 -12.68 -5.34
CA ASN A 188 14.41 -13.04 -6.38
C ASN A 188 14.85 -11.77 -7.13
N LEU A 189 15.84 -11.09 -6.56
CA LEU A 189 16.40 -9.84 -7.08
C LEU A 189 17.72 -10.11 -7.81
N HIS A 190 18.02 -9.30 -8.84
CA HIS A 190 19.26 -9.42 -9.62
C HIS A 190 20.07 -8.15 -9.54
N PHE A 191 21.26 -8.24 -8.95
CA PHE A 191 22.15 -7.10 -8.79
C PHE A 191 23.33 -7.12 -9.76
N ASP A 192 23.80 -5.93 -10.10
CA ASP A 192 25.04 -5.76 -10.82
C ASP A 192 26.26 -5.85 -9.89
N THR A 193 27.14 -6.84 -10.12
CA THR A 193 28.31 -7.08 -9.27
C THR A 193 29.62 -6.48 -9.81
N ILE A 194 29.55 -5.61 -10.83
CA ILE A 194 30.72 -4.94 -11.43
C ILE A 194 30.78 -3.44 -11.10
N ASN A 195 30.27 -3.06 -9.92
CA ASN A 195 30.26 -1.69 -9.39
C ASN A 195 29.53 -0.69 -10.30
N VAL A 196 28.35 -1.07 -10.80
CA VAL A 196 27.46 -0.19 -11.57
C VAL A 196 26.25 0.20 -10.73
N VAL A 197 25.84 1.47 -10.84
CA VAL A 197 24.58 1.97 -10.27
C VAL A 197 23.76 2.66 -11.36
N TYR A 198 22.45 2.41 -11.38
CA TYR A 198 21.53 2.90 -12.39
C TYR A 198 20.70 4.06 -11.88
N GLY A 199 20.56 5.10 -12.69
CA GLY A 199 19.66 6.23 -12.44
C GLY A 199 18.77 6.54 -13.64
N PRO A 200 17.71 7.35 -13.47
CA PRO A 200 16.76 7.66 -14.54
C PRO A 200 17.29 8.70 -15.54
N TYR A 201 18.51 9.21 -15.36
CA TYR A 201 19.07 10.28 -16.18
C TYR A 201 20.23 9.80 -17.04
N GLY A 202 20.21 10.21 -18.32
CA GLY A 202 21.39 10.12 -19.18
C GLY A 202 22.40 11.23 -18.92
N ASN A 203 23.63 11.03 -19.41
CA ASN A 203 24.71 12.03 -19.40
C ASN A 203 24.93 12.66 -18.02
N VAL A 204 25.17 11.82 -17.01
CA VAL A 204 25.52 12.26 -15.65
C VAL A 204 27.04 12.41 -15.54
N PHE A 205 27.50 13.37 -14.72
CA PHE A 205 28.93 13.53 -14.44
C PHE A 205 29.38 12.47 -13.44
N GLY A 206 29.89 11.34 -13.93
CA GLY A 206 30.17 10.16 -13.09
C GLY A 206 31.48 10.19 -12.30
N SER A 207 32.39 11.11 -12.60
CA SER A 207 33.73 11.16 -11.95
C SER A 207 33.69 11.18 -10.42
N PRO A 208 32.78 11.92 -9.75
CA PRO A 208 32.71 11.90 -8.29
C PRO A 208 32.30 10.52 -7.76
N MET A 209 31.27 9.91 -8.33
CA MET A 209 30.80 8.59 -7.88
C MET A 209 31.88 7.52 -8.05
N THR A 210 32.57 7.49 -9.19
CA THR A 210 33.64 6.52 -9.44
C THR A 210 34.87 6.74 -8.57
N SER A 211 35.24 8.00 -8.32
CA SER A 211 36.49 8.32 -7.60
C SER A 211 36.33 8.27 -6.09
N PHE A 212 35.15 8.62 -5.55
CA PHE A 212 34.92 8.73 -4.10
C PHE A 212 34.15 7.55 -3.51
N VAL A 213 33.19 6.99 -4.25
CA VAL A 213 32.34 5.89 -3.80
C VAL A 213 32.72 4.57 -4.46
N GLY A 214 33.27 4.61 -5.68
CA GLY A 214 33.72 3.42 -6.40
C GLY A 214 32.67 2.79 -7.32
N TYR A 215 31.54 3.47 -7.55
CA TYR A 215 30.49 3.02 -8.49
C TYR A 215 30.44 3.88 -9.75
N GLU A 216 30.24 3.25 -10.91
CA GLU A 216 29.96 3.91 -12.19
C GLU A 216 28.45 4.17 -12.32
N PRO A 217 28.00 5.42 -12.46
CA PRO A 217 26.60 5.72 -12.67
C PRO A 217 26.21 5.62 -14.14
N LEU A 218 25.25 4.74 -14.44
CA LEU A 218 24.70 4.51 -15.77
C LEU A 218 23.21 4.90 -15.84
N PHE A 219 22.74 5.16 -17.05
CA PHE A 219 21.32 5.31 -17.31
C PHE A 219 20.63 3.94 -17.23
N GLY A 220 19.57 3.83 -16.42
CA GLY A 220 18.70 2.66 -16.34
C GLY A 220 17.27 3.03 -16.72
N ALA A 221 16.82 2.58 -17.90
CA ALA A 221 15.46 2.82 -18.38
C ALA A 221 14.39 2.10 -17.53
N HIS A 222 14.78 1.09 -16.76
CA HIS A 222 13.94 0.34 -15.84
C HIS A 222 13.72 1.01 -14.48
N ILE A 223 14.62 1.90 -14.04
CA ILE A 223 14.52 2.58 -12.75
C ILE A 223 13.17 3.32 -12.54
N PRO A 224 12.59 4.01 -13.54
CA PRO A 224 11.29 4.65 -13.38
C PRO A 224 10.06 3.74 -13.55
N LYS A 225 10.23 2.44 -13.79
CA LYS A 225 9.15 1.50 -14.12
C LYS A 225 8.64 0.70 -12.90
N ALA A 226 7.35 0.38 -12.86
CA ALA A 226 6.72 -0.32 -11.74
C ALA A 226 7.37 -1.69 -11.42
N GLU A 227 7.89 -2.34 -12.46
CA GLU A 227 8.59 -3.62 -12.45
C GLU A 227 9.79 -3.66 -11.50
N LEU A 228 10.42 -2.52 -11.22
CA LEU A 228 11.51 -2.42 -10.24
C LEU A 228 11.05 -2.83 -8.82
N CYS A 229 9.77 -2.62 -8.50
CA CYS A 229 9.20 -2.93 -7.19
C CYS A 229 8.74 -4.40 -7.09
N ALA A 230 8.51 -5.07 -8.24
CA ALA A 230 7.82 -6.35 -8.33
C ALA A 230 8.52 -7.47 -7.53
N GLY A 231 9.85 -7.49 -7.54
CA GLY A 231 10.65 -8.52 -6.87
C GLY A 231 10.33 -8.65 -5.37
N CYS A 232 10.02 -7.54 -4.69
CA CYS A 232 9.63 -7.55 -3.27
C CYS A 232 8.12 -7.43 -3.05
N HIS A 233 7.37 -6.86 -4.00
CA HIS A 233 5.94 -6.56 -3.87
C HIS A 233 4.99 -7.57 -4.55
N THR A 234 5.52 -8.75 -4.89
CA THR A 234 4.77 -10.00 -5.07
C THR A 234 5.53 -11.08 -4.30
N LEU A 235 4.88 -11.72 -3.34
CA LEU A 235 5.48 -12.75 -2.48
C LEU A 235 4.60 -13.99 -2.47
N ILE A 236 5.16 -15.05 -3.04
CA ILE A 236 4.61 -16.39 -3.12
C ILE A 236 5.58 -17.31 -2.38
N THR A 237 5.08 -18.01 -1.37
CA THR A 237 5.87 -18.85 -0.46
C THR A 237 5.37 -20.28 -0.51
N GLU A 238 6.24 -21.23 -0.17
CA GLU A 238 5.83 -22.63 0.00
C GLU A 238 4.99 -22.79 1.27
N THR A 239 4.09 -23.77 1.25
CA THR A 239 3.23 -24.10 2.39
C THR A 239 3.79 -25.31 3.15
N ALA A 240 3.87 -25.19 4.47
CA ALA A 240 4.11 -26.29 5.39
C ALA A 240 2.81 -26.68 6.12
N ASP A 241 2.66 -27.97 6.41
CA ASP A 241 1.59 -28.48 7.28
C ASP A 241 1.86 -28.15 8.77
N LEU A 242 0.96 -28.58 9.66
CA LEU A 242 1.08 -28.31 11.08
C LEU A 242 2.25 -29.05 11.77
N ASP A 243 2.75 -30.12 11.15
CA ASP A 243 3.92 -30.88 11.59
C ASP A 243 5.23 -30.29 11.03
N GLY A 244 5.14 -29.23 10.22
CA GLY A 244 6.28 -28.56 9.58
C GLY A 244 6.76 -29.25 8.31
N ASN A 245 6.01 -30.17 7.71
CA ASN A 245 6.40 -30.76 6.43
C ASN A 245 5.91 -29.89 5.27
N LEU A 246 6.77 -29.65 4.29
CA LEU A 246 6.36 -28.98 3.04
C LEU A 246 5.30 -29.82 2.32
N THR A 247 4.19 -29.18 1.94
CA THR A 247 3.08 -29.83 1.22
C THR A 247 3.35 -29.96 -0.28
N GLY A 248 4.32 -29.19 -0.79
CA GLY A 248 4.55 -28.98 -2.23
C GLY A 248 3.59 -27.94 -2.85
N GLY A 249 2.66 -27.38 -2.05
CA GLY A 249 1.83 -26.25 -2.43
C GLY A 249 2.51 -24.91 -2.19
N GLN A 250 1.89 -23.85 -2.71
CA GLN A 250 2.32 -22.47 -2.52
C GLN A 250 1.14 -21.59 -2.12
N PHE A 251 1.43 -20.53 -1.39
CA PHE A 251 0.47 -19.51 -0.99
C PHE A 251 0.92 -18.13 -1.42
N VAL A 252 -0.04 -17.31 -1.85
CA VAL A 252 0.20 -15.92 -2.24
C VAL A 252 -0.01 -15.03 -1.01
N GLU A 253 1.09 -14.75 -0.31
CA GLU A 253 1.09 -13.91 0.89
C GLU A 253 0.73 -12.45 0.55
N GLN A 254 1.30 -11.94 -0.53
CA GLN A 254 1.00 -10.60 -1.04
C GLN A 254 1.25 -10.56 -2.55
N ALA A 255 0.46 -9.76 -3.27
CA ALA A 255 0.50 -9.69 -4.72
C ALA A 255 0.34 -8.25 -5.23
N THR A 256 0.80 -7.24 -4.48
CA THR A 256 0.59 -5.81 -4.79
C THR A 256 0.96 -5.45 -6.23
N TYR A 257 2.08 -5.97 -6.76
CA TYR A 257 2.45 -5.73 -8.15
C TYR A 257 1.49 -6.40 -9.13
N HIS A 258 1.07 -7.66 -8.90
CA HIS A 258 0.08 -8.31 -9.76
C HIS A 258 -1.32 -7.69 -9.65
N GLU A 259 -1.70 -7.18 -8.47
CA GLU A 259 -2.92 -6.40 -8.29
C GLU A 259 -2.88 -5.13 -9.16
N TRP A 260 -1.71 -4.50 -9.28
CA TRP A 260 -1.47 -3.37 -10.20
C TRP A 260 -1.50 -3.76 -11.67
N VAL A 261 -0.89 -4.90 -12.03
CA VAL A 261 -0.98 -5.44 -13.40
C VAL A 261 -2.45 -5.71 -13.78
N ASN A 262 -3.27 -6.21 -12.86
CA ASN A 262 -4.72 -6.38 -13.05
C ASN A 262 -5.49 -5.08 -12.74
N SER A 263 -5.09 -3.96 -13.36
CA SER A 263 -5.76 -2.68 -13.20
C SER A 263 -5.58 -1.78 -14.42
N VAL A 264 -6.33 -0.68 -14.51
CA VAL A 264 -6.09 0.35 -15.53
C VAL A 264 -4.77 1.12 -15.35
N PHE A 265 -4.09 0.94 -14.22
CA PHE A 265 -2.87 1.66 -13.90
C PHE A 265 -1.62 1.01 -14.51
N ASP A 266 -1.71 -0.23 -14.96
CA ASP A 266 -0.64 -0.90 -15.70
C ASP A 266 -0.24 -0.08 -16.93
N THR A 267 0.97 0.47 -16.93
CA THR A 267 1.47 1.32 -18.02
C THR A 267 1.81 0.54 -19.28
N ASP A 268 2.00 -0.79 -19.18
CA ASP A 268 2.22 -1.62 -20.37
C ASP A 268 0.89 -1.90 -21.08
N ALA A 269 -0.17 -2.20 -20.32
CA ALA A 269 -1.51 -2.37 -20.85
C ALA A 269 -2.20 -1.03 -21.22
N ASN A 270 -1.89 0.06 -20.50
CA ASN A 270 -2.45 1.39 -20.68
C ASN A 270 -1.37 2.49 -20.74
N PRO A 271 -0.64 2.63 -21.86
CA PRO A 271 0.48 3.58 -21.96
C PRO A 271 0.11 5.07 -21.84
N GLU A 272 -1.14 5.44 -22.15
CA GLU A 272 -1.58 6.84 -22.16
C GLU A 272 -2.21 7.29 -20.83
N GLY A 273 -2.77 6.35 -20.05
CA GLY A 273 -3.49 6.66 -18.81
C GLY A 273 -3.00 5.90 -17.56
N GLY A 274 -2.06 4.95 -17.72
CA GLY A 274 -1.49 4.19 -16.62
C GLY A 274 -0.58 5.04 -15.72
N VAL A 275 -0.36 4.56 -14.50
CA VAL A 275 0.47 5.25 -13.50
C VAL A 275 1.37 4.22 -12.83
N THR A 276 2.69 4.42 -12.91
CA THR A 276 3.66 3.51 -12.28
C THR A 276 3.62 3.63 -10.76
N CYS A 277 4.15 2.62 -10.05
CA CYS A 277 4.33 2.67 -8.60
C CYS A 277 5.08 3.96 -8.16
N GLN A 278 6.13 4.32 -8.89
CA GLN A 278 6.95 5.50 -8.61
C GLN A 278 6.17 6.80 -8.76
N ALA A 279 5.25 6.91 -9.71
CA ALA A 279 4.50 8.15 -9.89
C ALA A 279 3.67 8.54 -8.66
N CYS A 280 3.23 7.55 -7.85
CA CYS A 280 2.55 7.78 -6.57
C CYS A 280 3.50 7.77 -5.36
N HIS A 281 4.40 6.79 -5.27
CA HIS A 281 5.23 6.56 -4.07
C HIS A 281 6.58 7.27 -4.10
N VAL A 282 7.03 7.70 -5.27
CA VAL A 282 8.25 8.52 -5.50
C VAL A 282 7.84 9.76 -6.32
N PRO A 283 6.97 10.63 -5.76
CA PRO A 283 6.34 11.70 -6.52
C PRO A 283 7.38 12.60 -7.17
N ARG A 284 7.11 13.01 -8.40
CA ARG A 284 8.05 13.80 -9.19
C ARG A 284 7.73 15.29 -9.13
N ILE A 285 8.77 16.10 -9.07
CA ILE A 285 8.72 17.54 -9.33
C ILE A 285 9.39 17.83 -10.67
N ASP A 286 8.91 18.85 -11.38
CA ASP A 286 9.49 19.26 -12.66
C ASP A 286 10.65 20.25 -12.50
N ASP A 287 10.95 20.65 -11.27
CA ASP A 287 12.08 21.51 -10.95
C ASP A 287 13.42 20.87 -11.34
N ALA A 288 14.35 21.67 -11.84
CA ALA A 288 15.69 21.22 -12.18
C ALA A 288 16.57 21.14 -10.92
N VAL A 289 16.66 19.96 -10.33
CA VAL A 289 17.42 19.73 -9.08
C VAL A 289 18.86 19.32 -9.40
N VAL A 290 19.85 20.03 -8.84
CA VAL A 290 21.25 19.60 -8.92
C VAL A 290 21.46 18.44 -7.97
N ILE A 291 21.69 17.24 -8.51
CA ILE A 291 21.63 15.97 -7.77
C ILE A 291 22.90 15.60 -7.00
N SER A 292 23.91 16.48 -6.95
CA SER A 292 25.16 16.23 -6.24
C SER A 292 25.74 17.52 -5.65
N ALA A 293 25.98 17.49 -4.35
CA ALA A 293 26.65 18.55 -3.61
C ALA A 293 28.13 18.67 -3.96
N ASN A 294 28.72 19.83 -3.61
CA ASN A 294 30.13 20.17 -3.79
C ASN A 294 30.59 20.46 -5.24
N TYR A 295 29.68 20.47 -6.23
CA TYR A 295 30.02 20.74 -7.63
C TYR A 295 29.12 21.81 -8.26
N LEU A 296 29.50 23.07 -8.11
CA LEU A 296 28.72 24.24 -8.59
C LEU A 296 28.54 24.32 -10.12
N PHE A 297 29.28 23.54 -10.90
CA PHE A 297 29.15 23.51 -12.36
C PHE A 297 28.09 22.50 -12.86
N LEU A 298 27.54 21.67 -11.98
CA LEU A 298 26.54 20.68 -12.36
C LEU A 298 25.22 21.35 -12.74
N GLN A 299 24.59 20.82 -13.78
CA GLN A 299 23.25 21.25 -14.19
C GLN A 299 22.19 20.40 -13.49
N GLY A 300 21.07 21.03 -13.17
CA GLY A 300 19.92 20.35 -12.58
C GLY A 300 19.32 19.30 -13.51
N LYS A 301 18.72 18.27 -12.92
CA LYS A 301 18.01 17.19 -13.60
C LYS A 301 16.51 17.31 -13.31
N SER A 302 15.70 17.04 -14.33
CA SER A 302 14.24 17.09 -14.26
C SER A 302 13.66 16.03 -15.23
N PRO A 303 12.53 15.38 -14.91
CA PRO A 303 11.81 15.48 -13.63
C PRO A 303 12.59 14.80 -12.48
N TYR A 304 12.44 15.28 -11.25
CA TYR A 304 13.13 14.79 -10.05
C TYR A 304 12.22 14.00 -9.11
N GLY A 305 12.63 12.80 -8.72
CA GLY A 305 11.83 11.91 -7.87
C GLY A 305 12.14 12.07 -6.38
N LEU A 306 11.12 12.44 -5.60
CA LEU A 306 11.21 12.57 -4.14
C LEU A 306 11.12 11.19 -3.50
N HIS A 307 12.13 10.81 -2.71
CA HIS A 307 12.28 9.46 -2.13
C HIS A 307 11.38 9.24 -0.91
N HIS A 308 10.11 9.63 -1.04
CA HIS A 308 9.13 9.65 0.04
C HIS A 308 8.67 8.26 0.50
N PHE A 309 8.49 7.32 -0.45
CA PHE A 309 8.02 5.95 -0.22
C PHE A 309 6.85 5.82 0.76
N ALA A 310 5.94 6.80 0.75
CA ALA A 310 4.79 6.82 1.65
C ALA A 310 3.86 5.65 1.36
N GLY A 311 3.40 4.97 2.41
CA GLY A 311 2.43 3.88 2.33
C GLY A 311 1.22 4.16 3.20
N ALA A 312 0.77 3.17 3.97
CA ALA A 312 -0.35 3.31 4.91
C ALA A 312 0.06 3.18 6.39
N ASN A 313 1.28 2.75 6.69
CA ASN A 313 1.68 2.26 8.02
C ASN A 313 2.10 3.37 9.01
N THR A 314 1.19 4.31 9.28
CA THR A 314 1.36 5.37 10.28
C THR A 314 1.71 4.81 11.66
N PHE A 315 1.02 3.76 12.10
CA PHE A 315 1.25 3.10 13.39
C PHE A 315 2.72 2.70 13.60
N MET A 316 3.32 1.96 12.64
CA MET A 316 4.72 1.57 12.81
C MET A 316 5.67 2.75 12.67
N LEU A 317 5.37 3.75 11.84
CA LEU A 317 6.21 4.96 11.75
C LEU A 317 6.24 5.72 13.08
N GLU A 318 5.11 5.84 13.77
CA GLU A 318 5.02 6.44 15.10
C GLU A 318 5.74 5.59 16.17
N LEU A 319 5.57 4.25 16.12
CA LEU A 319 6.28 3.34 17.01
C LEU A 319 7.80 3.46 16.82
N LEU A 320 8.29 3.48 15.57
CA LEU A 320 9.70 3.67 15.25
C LEU A 320 10.20 5.03 15.76
N LYS A 321 9.45 6.12 15.50
CA LYS A 321 9.77 7.47 15.99
C LYS A 321 9.94 7.50 17.51
N ASN A 322 9.03 6.86 18.24
CA ASN A 322 9.04 6.87 19.71
C ASN A 322 10.14 5.98 20.31
N ASN A 323 10.81 5.15 19.50
CA ASN A 323 11.80 4.18 19.94
C ASN A 323 13.14 4.29 19.18
N ILE A 324 13.46 5.47 18.62
CA ILE A 324 14.68 5.72 17.80
C ILE A 324 15.95 5.18 18.47
N SER A 325 16.20 5.56 19.73
CA SER A 325 17.43 5.17 20.43
C SER A 325 17.49 3.68 20.75
N GLU A 326 16.36 3.07 21.09
CA GLU A 326 16.31 1.65 21.46
C GLU A 326 16.52 0.75 20.24
N LEU A 327 15.97 1.15 19.09
CA LEU A 327 16.09 0.42 17.82
C LEU A 327 17.35 0.80 17.02
N GLY A 328 18.09 1.81 17.47
CA GLY A 328 19.27 2.34 16.79
C GLY A 328 18.94 2.88 15.39
N LEU A 329 17.83 3.60 15.27
CA LEU A 329 17.41 4.22 14.01
C LEU A 329 18.22 5.50 13.77
N THR A 330 18.37 5.86 12.50
CA THR A 330 19.19 7.02 12.11
C THR A 330 18.34 8.24 11.73
N ALA A 331 17.04 8.07 11.56
CA ALA A 331 16.13 9.19 11.30
C ALA A 331 15.81 9.95 12.58
N THR A 332 15.74 11.27 12.46
CA THR A 332 15.28 12.17 13.54
C THR A 332 13.76 12.14 13.66
N GLU A 333 13.24 12.61 14.80
CA GLU A 333 11.80 12.77 15.01
C GLU A 333 11.15 13.66 13.92
N THR A 334 11.80 14.74 13.52
CA THR A 334 11.28 15.64 12.47
C THR A 334 11.19 14.97 11.10
N GLN A 335 12.13 14.09 10.77
CA GLN A 335 12.09 13.33 9.53
C GLN A 335 10.96 12.29 9.56
N PHE A 336 10.77 11.60 10.69
CA PHE A 336 9.60 10.73 10.88
C PHE A 336 8.29 11.52 10.78
N ASP A 337 8.18 12.70 11.41
CA ASP A 337 6.99 13.55 11.31
C ASP A 337 6.66 13.94 9.87
N SER A 338 7.68 14.21 9.04
CA SER A 338 7.50 14.46 7.61
C SER A 338 6.94 13.23 6.89
N THR A 339 7.49 12.05 7.14
CA THR A 339 7.03 10.78 6.54
C THR A 339 5.63 10.37 7.01
N ILE A 340 5.33 10.55 8.29
CA ILE A 340 3.98 10.34 8.85
C ILE A 340 3.00 11.30 8.19
N ALA A 341 3.33 12.59 8.08
CA ALA A 341 2.46 13.56 7.42
C ALA A 341 2.22 13.26 5.93
N ARG A 342 3.20 12.71 5.22
CA ARG A 342 3.04 12.23 3.84
C ARG A 342 2.11 11.01 3.76
N THR A 343 2.29 10.06 4.65
CA THR A 343 1.47 8.84 4.79
C THR A 343 0.01 9.20 5.11
N ASP A 344 -0.21 10.13 6.04
CA ASP A 344 -1.52 10.64 6.42
C ASP A 344 -2.25 11.34 5.26
N ARG A 345 -1.53 12.18 4.50
CA ARG A 345 -2.09 12.84 3.32
C ARG A 345 -2.45 11.82 2.24
N MET A 346 -1.63 10.80 2.03
CA MET A 346 -1.91 9.73 1.06
C MET A 346 -3.20 9.00 1.43
N LEU A 347 -3.32 8.53 2.69
CA LEU A 347 -4.51 7.85 3.20
C LEU A 347 -5.78 8.70 3.06
N LYS A 348 -5.71 9.98 3.45
CA LYS A 348 -6.91 10.86 3.48
C LYS A 348 -7.37 11.34 2.11
N ASN A 349 -6.43 11.52 1.17
CA ASN A 349 -6.72 12.22 -0.08
C ASN A 349 -6.60 11.35 -1.34
N ASN A 350 -5.77 10.29 -1.31
CA ASN A 350 -5.38 9.55 -2.52
C ASN A 350 -5.75 8.05 -2.46
N THR A 351 -6.40 7.60 -1.40
CA THR A 351 -6.70 6.16 -1.21
C THR A 351 -8.14 5.80 -1.55
N LEU A 352 -9.12 6.60 -1.11
CA LEU A 352 -10.53 6.21 -1.16
C LEU A 352 -11.45 7.39 -1.45
N LEU A 353 -12.38 7.19 -2.39
CA LEU A 353 -13.61 7.98 -2.47
C LEU A 353 -14.72 7.25 -1.72
N MET A 354 -15.54 8.02 -1.00
CA MET A 354 -16.68 7.49 -0.27
C MET A 354 -17.89 8.38 -0.52
N GLU A 355 -19.03 7.74 -0.73
CA GLU A 355 -20.33 8.39 -0.86
C GLU A 355 -21.33 7.70 0.08
N THR A 356 -22.21 8.47 0.71
CA THR A 356 -23.27 7.90 1.56
C THR A 356 -24.63 8.52 1.25
N ASN A 357 -25.64 7.68 1.10
CA ASN A 357 -26.99 8.09 0.76
C ASN A 357 -28.02 7.29 1.55
N VAL A 358 -29.05 7.98 2.07
CA VAL A 358 -30.27 7.33 2.54
C VAL A 358 -31.13 7.00 1.32
N THR A 359 -31.24 5.73 0.97
CA THR A 359 -31.91 5.23 -0.25
C THR A 359 -33.41 5.06 -0.04
N GLY A 360 -33.85 4.80 1.19
CA GLY A 360 -35.24 4.72 1.58
C GLY A 360 -35.40 4.80 3.09
N ARG A 361 -36.62 5.08 3.56
CA ARG A 361 -36.91 5.11 4.99
C ARG A 361 -38.39 4.86 5.25
N ASP A 362 -38.66 4.01 6.24
CA ASP A 362 -39.97 3.82 6.84
C ASP A 362 -39.88 3.86 8.39
N ALA A 363 -40.98 3.56 9.07
CA ALA A 363 -41.09 3.66 10.53
C ALA A 363 -40.20 2.64 11.26
N ASP A 364 -39.86 1.55 10.59
CA ASP A 364 -39.10 0.44 11.14
C ASP A 364 -37.64 0.49 10.70
N THR A 365 -37.35 0.91 9.46
CA THR A 365 -36.01 0.83 8.86
C THR A 365 -35.62 2.07 8.05
N ALA A 366 -34.40 2.57 8.25
CA ALA A 366 -33.72 3.43 7.29
C ALA A 366 -32.74 2.60 6.47
N PHE A 367 -32.83 2.72 5.14
CA PHE A 367 -31.94 2.07 4.19
C PHE A 367 -30.84 3.05 3.81
N VAL A 368 -29.60 2.70 4.13
CA VAL A 368 -28.42 3.53 3.85
C VAL A 368 -27.48 2.74 2.95
N ALA A 369 -26.98 3.38 1.89
CA ALA A 369 -25.93 2.83 1.04
C ALA A 369 -24.64 3.62 1.28
N VAL A 370 -23.53 2.91 1.50
CA VAL A 370 -22.18 3.47 1.61
C VAL A 370 -21.34 2.91 0.47
N LYS A 371 -21.11 3.72 -0.55
CA LYS A 371 -20.27 3.35 -1.69
C LYS A 371 -18.82 3.72 -1.40
N LEU A 372 -17.93 2.77 -1.58
CA LEU A 372 -16.48 2.92 -1.46
C LEU A 372 -15.86 2.73 -2.84
N THR A 373 -14.94 3.60 -3.26
CA THR A 373 -14.21 3.46 -4.53
C THR A 373 -12.73 3.62 -4.27
N ASN A 374 -11.97 2.57 -4.58
CA ASN A 374 -10.53 2.52 -4.41
C ASN A 374 -9.85 3.39 -5.48
N LEU A 375 -8.95 4.27 -5.04
CA LEU A 375 -8.14 5.11 -5.90
C LEU A 375 -6.72 4.57 -6.11
N ALA A 376 -6.30 3.57 -5.32
CA ALA A 376 -5.02 2.93 -5.49
C ALA A 376 -5.02 2.02 -6.72
N GLY A 377 -3.84 1.87 -7.34
CA GLY A 377 -3.66 0.97 -8.47
C GLY A 377 -3.63 -0.51 -8.11
N HIS A 378 -3.67 -0.86 -6.84
CA HIS A 378 -3.69 -2.22 -6.31
C HIS A 378 -4.87 -2.38 -5.32
N LYS A 379 -5.06 -3.54 -4.70
CA LYS A 379 -6.14 -3.70 -3.71
C LYS A 379 -5.93 -2.74 -2.53
N PHE A 380 -7.01 -2.33 -1.86
CA PHE A 380 -6.92 -1.55 -0.62
C PHE A 380 -7.57 -2.29 0.55
N PRO A 381 -6.81 -2.58 1.64
CA PRO A 381 -5.36 -2.39 1.79
C PRO A 381 -4.50 -3.51 1.18
N SER A 382 -3.52 -3.20 0.34
CA SER A 382 -2.59 -4.22 -0.21
C SER A 382 -1.44 -4.58 0.76
N GLY A 383 -0.65 -5.58 0.37
CA GLY A 383 0.57 -6.02 1.05
C GLY A 383 0.31 -7.05 2.15
N TYR A 384 1.05 -6.92 3.24
CA TYR A 384 1.12 -7.88 4.34
C TYR A 384 -0.27 -8.27 4.92
N PRO A 385 -0.57 -9.57 5.15
CA PRO A 385 -1.91 -10.03 5.56
C PRO A 385 -2.51 -9.44 6.85
N ALA A 386 -1.72 -8.81 7.72
CA ALA A 386 -2.26 -8.14 8.91
C ALA A 386 -3.03 -6.85 8.60
N ARG A 387 -2.91 -6.28 7.40
CA ARG A 387 -3.54 -4.98 7.09
C ARG A 387 -5.05 -5.14 6.93
N ARG A 388 -5.83 -4.26 7.55
CA ARG A 388 -7.28 -4.17 7.35
C ARG A 388 -7.78 -2.74 7.27
N ALA A 389 -8.89 -2.56 6.56
CA ALA A 389 -9.71 -1.36 6.62
C ALA A 389 -11.13 -1.75 7.04
N PHE A 390 -11.87 -0.87 7.71
CA PHE A 390 -13.24 -1.16 8.12
C PHE A 390 -14.13 0.08 8.06
N VAL A 391 -15.42 -0.16 7.85
CA VAL A 391 -16.44 0.89 7.82
C VAL A 391 -17.03 1.06 9.22
N GLU A 392 -17.13 2.30 9.66
CA GLU A 392 -17.95 2.69 10.79
C GLU A 392 -19.13 3.53 10.30
N LEU A 393 -20.34 3.08 10.61
CA LEU A 393 -21.56 3.83 10.37
C LEU A 393 -22.16 4.28 11.70
N VAL A 394 -22.45 5.56 11.83
CA VAL A 394 -23.21 6.13 12.95
C VAL A 394 -24.42 6.87 12.41
N VAL A 395 -25.62 6.46 12.84
CA VAL A 395 -26.87 7.17 12.56
C VAL A 395 -27.32 7.88 13.82
N MET A 396 -27.59 9.18 13.72
CA MET A 396 -27.94 10.05 14.84
C MET A 396 -29.31 10.69 14.63
N ASN A 397 -30.01 10.99 15.73
CA ASN A 397 -31.25 11.77 15.72
C ASN A 397 -30.97 13.29 15.59
N ALA A 398 -32.02 14.12 15.65
CA ALA A 398 -31.89 15.57 15.55
C ALA A 398 -31.16 16.24 16.74
N ASP A 399 -31.05 15.55 17.87
CA ASP A 399 -30.36 15.99 19.09
C ASP A 399 -28.91 15.46 19.17
N ASN A 400 -28.42 14.82 18.10
CA ASN A 400 -27.14 14.11 18.01
C ASN A 400 -27.01 12.84 18.89
N ASP A 401 -28.11 12.29 19.40
CA ASP A 401 -28.06 10.96 20.04
C ASP A 401 -27.93 9.86 18.99
N THR A 402 -27.09 8.87 19.27
CA THR A 402 -26.91 7.69 18.41
C THR A 402 -28.16 6.80 18.42
N LEU A 403 -28.72 6.57 17.23
CA LEU A 403 -29.80 5.62 16.97
C LEU A 403 -29.28 4.25 16.58
N PHE A 404 -28.14 4.22 15.88
CA PHE A 404 -27.48 2.99 15.43
C PHE A 404 -25.98 3.22 15.25
N ARG A 405 -25.18 2.24 15.64
CA ARG A 405 -23.74 2.20 15.33
C ARG A 405 -23.29 0.80 14.89
N SER A 406 -22.56 0.72 13.79
CA SER A 406 -21.88 -0.50 13.33
C SER A 406 -20.42 -0.18 13.05
N GLY A 407 -19.52 -1.11 13.39
CA GLY A 407 -18.07 -0.90 13.33
C GLY A 407 -17.56 0.10 14.37
N GLY A 408 -16.43 0.75 14.07
CA GLY A 408 -15.65 1.49 15.06
C GLY A 408 -14.73 0.56 15.84
N TRP A 409 -14.14 1.01 16.95
CA TRP A 409 -13.26 0.20 17.79
C TRP A 409 -13.54 0.38 19.28
N ASP A 410 -13.12 -0.62 20.07
CA ASP A 410 -13.23 -0.66 21.52
C ASP A 410 -11.98 -0.09 22.23
N GLU A 411 -11.92 -0.20 23.56
CA GLU A 411 -10.79 0.27 24.37
C GLU A 411 -9.46 -0.46 24.11
N ASN A 412 -9.51 -1.63 23.47
CA ASN A 412 -8.33 -2.41 23.07
C ASN A 412 -7.97 -2.19 21.60
N TYR A 413 -8.62 -1.22 20.93
CA TYR A 413 -8.48 -0.95 19.50
C TYR A 413 -8.95 -2.09 18.60
N GLU A 414 -9.74 -3.04 19.10
CA GLU A 414 -10.35 -4.08 18.29
C GLU A 414 -11.64 -3.56 17.63
N VAL A 415 -11.94 -4.03 16.42
CA VAL A 415 -13.14 -3.58 15.71
C VAL A 415 -14.38 -4.12 16.44
N MET A 416 -15.30 -3.22 16.79
CA MET A 416 -16.56 -3.62 17.42
C MET A 416 -17.40 -4.40 16.41
N GLY A 417 -17.98 -5.52 16.85
CA GLY A 417 -18.73 -6.43 15.97
C GLY A 417 -17.86 -7.41 15.20
N HIS A 418 -16.54 -7.49 15.47
CA HIS A 418 -15.67 -8.50 14.87
C HIS A 418 -15.87 -9.89 15.54
N ASP A 419 -16.35 -10.84 14.74
CA ASP A 419 -16.62 -12.25 15.06
C ASP A 419 -15.40 -12.97 15.64
N ALA A 420 -15.62 -14.02 16.43
CA ALA A 420 -14.57 -14.72 17.17
C ALA A 420 -13.45 -15.28 16.27
N SER A 421 -13.81 -15.88 15.13
CA SER A 421 -12.85 -16.44 14.17
C SER A 421 -12.29 -15.36 13.23
N TRP A 422 -13.16 -14.82 12.38
CA TRP A 422 -12.91 -13.78 11.38
C TRP A 422 -14.26 -13.33 10.82
N GLU A 423 -14.33 -12.10 10.29
CA GLU A 423 -15.59 -11.51 9.85
C GLU A 423 -15.93 -11.88 8.41
N PRO A 424 -17.16 -12.32 8.06
CA PRO A 424 -17.55 -12.49 6.67
C PRO A 424 -17.57 -11.17 5.90
N HIS A 425 -17.73 -11.23 4.58
CA HIS A 425 -18.09 -10.06 3.79
C HIS A 425 -19.61 -9.81 3.93
N TYR A 426 -20.02 -8.58 4.26
CA TYR A 426 -21.42 -8.16 4.26
C TYR A 426 -21.73 -7.23 3.09
N ASP A 427 -22.64 -7.68 2.23
CA ASP A 427 -23.42 -6.80 1.36
C ASP A 427 -24.41 -5.99 2.22
N VAL A 428 -25.16 -6.66 3.11
CA VAL A 428 -26.17 -6.01 3.97
C VAL A 428 -25.90 -6.19 5.46
N ILE A 429 -25.67 -5.07 6.16
CA ILE A 429 -25.57 -4.98 7.62
C ILE A 429 -26.93 -4.64 8.23
N ARG A 430 -27.36 -5.43 9.23
CA ARG A 430 -28.70 -5.33 9.85
C ARG A 430 -28.66 -5.17 11.37
N SER A 431 -27.49 -5.32 11.99
CA SER A 431 -27.35 -5.18 13.43
C SER A 431 -26.03 -4.52 13.81
N GLU A 432 -25.99 -3.91 14.99
CA GLU A 432 -24.81 -3.22 15.52
C GLU A 432 -23.63 -4.16 15.81
N GLY A 433 -23.91 -5.46 15.95
CA GLY A 433 -22.91 -6.50 16.16
C GLY A 433 -22.22 -6.98 14.89
N GLN A 434 -22.51 -6.39 13.72
CA GLN A 434 -21.87 -6.70 12.44
C GLN A 434 -21.00 -5.52 12.00
N ALA A 435 -19.85 -5.80 11.39
CA ALA A 435 -18.97 -4.77 10.85
C ALA A 435 -18.43 -5.17 9.47
N GLN A 436 -18.41 -4.23 8.52
CA GLN A 436 -17.75 -4.48 7.24
C GLN A 436 -16.24 -4.26 7.38
N ILE A 437 -15.48 -5.33 7.22
CA ILE A 437 -14.02 -5.35 7.32
C ILE A 437 -13.42 -5.86 6.01
N TYR A 438 -12.57 -5.04 5.39
CA TYR A 438 -11.79 -5.32 4.19
C TYR A 438 -10.41 -5.82 4.58
N GLU A 439 -10.16 -7.11 4.39
CA GLU A 439 -8.95 -7.79 4.86
C GLU A 439 -8.68 -9.07 4.07
N MET A 440 -7.47 -9.61 4.23
CA MET A 440 -7.14 -10.97 3.84
C MET A 440 -7.08 -11.86 5.08
N VAL A 441 -7.74 -13.02 5.03
CA VAL A 441 -7.69 -14.04 6.09
C VAL A 441 -7.09 -15.31 5.50
N MET A 442 -6.00 -15.78 6.10
CA MET A 442 -5.30 -17.00 5.68
C MET A 442 -5.87 -18.21 6.42
N GLY A 443 -6.00 -19.32 5.69
CA GLY A 443 -6.33 -20.64 6.20
C GLY A 443 -5.16 -21.59 6.06
N ASP A 444 -4.95 -22.44 7.06
CA ASP A 444 -3.96 -23.50 7.02
C ASP A 444 -4.44 -24.71 6.18
N VAL A 445 -3.66 -25.80 6.20
CA VAL A 445 -3.97 -27.03 5.47
C VAL A 445 -5.24 -27.75 5.95
N ASN A 446 -5.76 -27.42 7.14
CA ASN A 446 -7.03 -27.92 7.67
C ASN A 446 -8.21 -26.99 7.37
N GLY A 447 -7.94 -25.78 6.84
CA GLY A 447 -8.93 -24.73 6.65
C GLY A 447 -9.20 -23.89 7.90
N ASP A 448 -8.35 -24.01 8.92
CA ASP A 448 -8.43 -23.19 10.13
C ASP A 448 -7.69 -21.87 9.93
N ARG A 449 -8.18 -20.77 10.54
CA ARG A 449 -7.51 -19.47 10.45
C ARG A 449 -6.10 -19.55 11.04
N THR A 450 -5.11 -19.08 10.28
CA THR A 450 -3.72 -18.97 10.74
C THR A 450 -3.19 -17.55 10.55
N THR A 451 -2.31 -17.10 11.45
CA THR A 451 -1.46 -15.93 11.20
C THR A 451 -0.03 -16.30 10.85
N VAL A 452 0.36 -17.57 10.98
CA VAL A 452 1.67 -18.12 10.60
C VAL A 452 1.73 -18.21 9.07
N LEU A 453 2.70 -17.52 8.47
CA LEU A 453 2.81 -17.34 7.02
C LEU A 453 3.17 -18.65 6.32
N GLU A 454 4.12 -19.39 6.88
CA GLU A 454 4.53 -20.68 6.27
C GLU A 454 3.42 -21.74 6.35
N ARG A 455 2.45 -21.59 7.25
CA ARG A 455 1.27 -22.48 7.33
C ARG A 455 0.15 -22.09 6.38
N ALA A 456 0.20 -20.90 5.78
CA ALA A 456 -0.87 -20.43 4.91
C ALA A 456 -0.98 -21.32 3.66
N ASN A 457 -2.20 -21.75 3.35
CA ASN A 457 -2.51 -22.70 2.28
C ASN A 457 -3.66 -22.21 1.39
N THR A 458 -4.65 -21.52 1.97
CA THR A 458 -5.81 -21.01 1.23
C THR A 458 -6.22 -19.63 1.73
N HIS A 459 -6.86 -18.83 0.88
CA HIS A 459 -7.53 -17.60 1.30
C HIS A 459 -8.91 -17.95 1.86
N LEU A 460 -9.09 -17.87 3.18
CA LEU A 460 -10.41 -17.98 3.81
C LEU A 460 -11.27 -16.75 3.52
N LYS A 461 -10.65 -15.61 3.21
CA LYS A 461 -11.29 -14.39 2.75
C LYS A 461 -10.24 -13.50 2.11
N ASP A 462 -10.60 -12.85 1.01
CA ASP A 462 -9.90 -11.70 0.48
C ASP A 462 -10.95 -10.84 -0.23
N ASN A 463 -11.59 -9.97 0.55
CA ASN A 463 -12.57 -9.01 0.08
C ASN A 463 -11.99 -7.60 -0.07
N ARG A 464 -10.66 -7.44 0.00
CA ARG A 464 -10.01 -6.11 -0.06
C ARG A 464 -10.45 -5.39 -1.34
N LEU A 465 -10.71 -4.09 -1.25
CA LEU A 465 -11.27 -3.30 -2.35
C LEU A 465 -10.35 -3.38 -3.58
N THR A 466 -10.85 -3.84 -4.72
CA THR A 466 -10.06 -4.00 -5.95
C THR A 466 -9.72 -2.66 -6.58
N PRO A 467 -8.65 -2.55 -7.38
CA PRO A 467 -8.38 -1.34 -8.15
C PRO A 467 -9.33 -1.20 -9.36
N LEU A 468 -9.42 0.02 -9.90
CA LEU A 468 -10.17 0.28 -11.12
C LEU A 468 -9.64 -0.58 -12.28
N GLY A 469 -10.54 -1.21 -13.05
CA GLY A 469 -10.22 -2.11 -14.16
C GLY A 469 -9.93 -3.56 -13.78
N PHE A 470 -9.97 -3.91 -12.49
CA PHE A 470 -9.71 -5.28 -12.03
C PHE A 470 -10.75 -6.27 -12.57
N THR A 471 -10.32 -7.39 -13.15
CA THR A 471 -11.22 -8.44 -13.64
C THR A 471 -10.79 -9.84 -13.22
N THR A 472 -11.76 -10.74 -13.03
CA THR A 472 -11.50 -12.16 -12.75
C THR A 472 -11.04 -12.94 -13.97
N SER A 473 -11.07 -12.34 -15.16
CA SER A 473 -10.58 -12.94 -16.41
C SER A 473 -9.13 -12.56 -16.74
N HIS A 474 -8.54 -11.65 -15.96
CA HIS A 474 -7.18 -11.19 -16.19
C HIS A 474 -6.18 -12.35 -15.96
N PRO A 475 -5.09 -12.46 -16.76
CA PRO A 475 -4.10 -13.52 -16.57
C PRO A 475 -3.50 -13.61 -15.16
N SER A 476 -3.35 -12.47 -14.48
CA SER A 476 -2.85 -12.39 -13.09
C SER A 476 -3.92 -12.67 -12.01
N TYR A 477 -5.12 -13.11 -12.38
CA TYR A 477 -6.18 -13.38 -11.39
C TYR A 477 -5.83 -14.53 -10.45
N ASP A 478 -5.04 -15.50 -10.92
CA ASP A 478 -4.52 -16.64 -10.14
C ASP A 478 -3.70 -16.25 -8.90
N THR A 479 -3.16 -15.04 -8.87
CA THR A 479 -2.41 -14.49 -7.74
C THR A 479 -3.13 -13.34 -7.04
N THR A 480 -4.28 -12.92 -7.55
CA THR A 480 -5.01 -11.75 -7.03
C THR A 480 -6.45 -12.06 -6.69
N GLU A 481 -6.77 -13.34 -6.49
CA GLU A 481 -8.11 -13.87 -6.33
C GLU A 481 -8.95 -13.08 -5.32
N ILE A 482 -10.23 -12.90 -5.64
CA ILE A 482 -11.24 -12.48 -4.67
C ILE A 482 -11.74 -13.74 -3.98
N ALA A 483 -11.65 -13.81 -2.66
CA ALA A 483 -12.04 -14.99 -1.90
C ALA A 483 -13.18 -14.68 -0.94
N ASN A 484 -14.24 -15.50 -1.01
CA ASN A 484 -15.41 -15.47 -0.12
C ASN A 484 -16.17 -14.13 -0.05
N VAL A 485 -16.22 -13.41 -1.18
CA VAL A 485 -17.29 -12.42 -1.45
C VAL A 485 -18.46 -13.16 -2.11
N PRO A 486 -19.70 -13.10 -1.57
CA PRO A 486 -20.85 -13.82 -2.13
C PRO A 486 -21.17 -13.40 -3.56
N GLU A 487 -21.49 -14.35 -4.46
CA GLU A 487 -21.95 -14.01 -5.82
C GLU A 487 -23.27 -13.22 -5.86
N SER A 488 -24.03 -13.24 -4.76
CA SER A 488 -25.23 -12.44 -4.59
C SER A 488 -24.95 -10.95 -4.39
N ASP A 489 -23.73 -10.60 -4.02
CA ASP A 489 -23.27 -9.22 -4.03
C ASP A 489 -23.02 -8.80 -5.47
N ILE A 490 -23.89 -7.91 -5.96
CA ILE A 490 -23.92 -7.48 -7.36
C ILE A 490 -23.16 -6.18 -7.60
N ASP A 491 -22.62 -5.55 -6.56
CA ASP A 491 -21.93 -4.26 -6.67
C ASP A 491 -20.46 -4.29 -6.24
N PHE A 492 -20.01 -5.36 -5.56
CA PHE A 492 -18.59 -5.60 -5.36
C PHE A 492 -17.84 -5.73 -6.70
N ASN A 493 -16.93 -4.80 -6.95
CA ASN A 493 -16.16 -4.62 -8.17
C ASN A 493 -17.02 -4.56 -9.46
N ARG A 494 -18.31 -4.21 -9.35
CA ARG A 494 -19.20 -4.09 -10.51
C ARG A 494 -19.78 -2.69 -10.68
N ASP A 495 -20.06 -2.32 -11.93
CA ASP A 495 -20.77 -1.09 -12.28
C ASP A 495 -22.30 -1.30 -12.26
N GLU A 496 -23.05 -0.23 -12.52
CA GLU A 496 -24.53 -0.26 -12.56
C GLU A 496 -25.11 -1.19 -13.65
N PHE A 497 -24.30 -1.62 -14.60
CA PHE A 497 -24.66 -2.56 -15.67
C PHE A 497 -24.21 -3.99 -15.37
N GLY A 498 -23.57 -4.22 -14.22
CA GLY A 498 -23.05 -5.51 -13.78
C GLY A 498 -21.69 -5.89 -14.39
N ASN A 499 -21.03 -4.98 -15.11
CA ASN A 499 -19.69 -5.21 -15.64
C ASN A 499 -18.65 -5.13 -14.52
N GLN A 500 -17.65 -6.02 -14.54
CA GLN A 500 -16.56 -5.97 -13.58
C GLN A 500 -15.62 -4.78 -13.83
N GLY A 501 -14.81 -4.46 -12.82
CA GLY A 501 -13.71 -3.50 -12.92
C GLY A 501 -14.08 -2.11 -12.47
N SER A 502 -15.14 -1.95 -11.67
CA SER A 502 -15.48 -0.65 -11.07
C SER A 502 -14.49 -0.20 -10.00
N GLY A 503 -13.75 -1.13 -9.38
CA GLY A 503 -12.88 -0.83 -8.24
C GLY A 503 -13.66 -0.30 -7.03
N SER A 504 -14.96 -0.62 -6.93
CA SER A 504 -15.85 -0.13 -5.89
C SER A 504 -16.62 -1.26 -5.19
N ASP A 505 -17.23 -0.93 -4.06
CA ASP A 505 -18.15 -1.79 -3.30
C ASP A 505 -19.24 -0.91 -2.68
N VAL A 506 -20.47 -1.43 -2.50
CA VAL A 506 -21.57 -0.71 -1.85
C VAL A 506 -22.07 -1.50 -0.64
N VAL A 507 -21.72 -1.03 0.55
CA VAL A 507 -22.23 -1.63 1.78
C VAL A 507 -23.63 -1.07 2.08
N HIS A 508 -24.61 -1.95 2.12
CA HIS A 508 -25.98 -1.63 2.47
C HIS A 508 -26.24 -1.78 3.97
N TYR A 509 -26.93 -0.82 4.56
CA TYR A 509 -27.35 -0.88 5.96
C TYR A 509 -28.86 -0.78 6.07
N HIS A 510 -29.43 -1.69 6.85
CA HIS A 510 -30.83 -1.67 7.25
C HIS A 510 -30.86 -1.28 8.72
N VAL A 511 -30.97 0.03 8.96
CA VAL A 511 -30.86 0.63 10.29
C VAL A 511 -32.23 0.58 10.97
N PRO A 512 -32.38 -0.15 12.09
CA PRO A 512 -33.64 -0.19 12.83
C PRO A 512 -33.95 1.19 13.42
N MET A 513 -35.07 1.78 12.99
CA MET A 513 -35.50 3.10 13.44
C MET A 513 -36.27 3.07 14.75
N ASN A 514 -36.76 1.89 15.17
CA ASN A 514 -37.52 1.70 16.41
C ASN A 514 -38.66 2.72 16.59
N GLY A 515 -39.34 3.08 15.49
CA GLY A 515 -40.42 4.06 15.47
C GLY A 515 -39.96 5.54 15.43
N TYR A 516 -38.66 5.83 15.36
CA TYR A 516 -38.16 7.20 15.23
C TYR A 516 -38.39 7.75 13.81
N THR A 517 -39.22 8.80 13.72
CA THR A 517 -39.64 9.43 12.46
C THR A 517 -39.03 10.81 12.22
N GLY A 518 -38.18 11.30 13.13
CA GLY A 518 -37.54 12.62 13.02
C GLY A 518 -36.37 12.63 12.02
N LEU A 519 -35.73 13.77 11.83
CA LEU A 519 -34.54 13.88 10.98
C LEU A 519 -33.42 12.95 11.47
N ILE A 520 -32.69 12.34 10.54
CA ILE A 520 -31.48 11.56 10.85
C ILE A 520 -30.25 12.15 10.18
N THR A 521 -29.13 12.09 10.87
CA THR A 521 -27.80 12.36 10.30
C THR A 521 -27.03 11.06 10.23
N VAL A 522 -26.56 10.71 9.04
CA VAL A 522 -25.74 9.53 8.79
C VAL A 522 -24.31 9.97 8.61
N ARG A 523 -23.42 9.48 9.48
CA ARG A 523 -21.98 9.66 9.37
C ARG A 523 -21.33 8.31 9.07
N ALA A 524 -20.64 8.22 7.94
CA ALA A 524 -19.86 7.06 7.55
C ALA A 524 -18.36 7.41 7.61
N ARG A 525 -17.55 6.50 8.14
CA ARG A 525 -16.10 6.62 8.23
C ARG A 525 -15.44 5.34 7.76
N VAL A 526 -14.31 5.45 7.08
CA VAL A 526 -13.41 4.34 6.82
C VAL A 526 -12.13 4.53 7.59
N TRP A 527 -11.77 3.50 8.33
CA TRP A 527 -10.59 3.46 9.19
C TRP A 527 -9.62 2.40 8.69
N TYR A 528 -8.34 2.62 8.91
CA TYR A 528 -7.26 1.70 8.54
C TYR A 528 -6.45 1.28 9.77
N GLN A 529 -6.08 0.00 9.85
CA GLN A 529 -5.20 -0.56 10.87
C GLN A 529 -4.10 -1.40 10.24
N SER A 530 -2.85 -1.10 10.61
CA SER A 530 -1.70 -1.90 10.19
C SER A 530 -1.45 -3.11 11.06
N ALA A 531 -1.63 -3.00 12.37
CA ALA A 531 -1.30 -4.04 13.34
C ALA A 531 -2.50 -4.34 14.26
N PRO A 532 -3.53 -5.05 13.75
CA PRO A 532 -4.72 -5.36 14.53
C PRO A 532 -4.41 -6.16 15.81
N PRO A 533 -5.04 -5.84 16.95
CA PRO A 533 -4.78 -6.53 18.23
C PRO A 533 -4.90 -8.05 18.12
N ARG A 534 -5.99 -8.56 17.56
CA ARG A 534 -6.22 -10.01 17.43
C ARG A 534 -5.27 -10.71 16.46
N TYR A 535 -4.67 -9.99 15.51
CA TYR A 535 -3.60 -10.56 14.68
C TYR A 535 -2.34 -10.82 15.52
N MET A 536 -2.05 -9.97 16.51
CA MET A 536 -0.84 -10.07 17.33
C MET A 536 -0.93 -11.17 18.41
N THR A 537 -2.14 -11.55 18.85
CA THR A 537 -2.37 -12.49 19.96
C THR A 537 -1.58 -13.79 19.85
N GLU A 538 -1.56 -14.43 18.67
CA GLU A 538 -0.86 -15.71 18.47
C GLU A 538 0.65 -15.55 18.66
N MET A 539 1.25 -14.56 18.00
CA MET A 539 2.68 -14.24 18.11
C MET A 539 3.08 -13.90 19.55
N PHE A 540 2.26 -13.10 20.23
CA PHE A 540 2.47 -12.74 21.62
C PHE A 540 2.34 -13.96 22.56
N GLY A 541 1.78 -15.09 22.14
CA GLY A 541 1.82 -16.33 22.92
C GLY A 541 3.22 -16.91 23.16
N PHE A 542 4.23 -16.45 22.41
CA PHE A 542 5.62 -16.92 22.49
C PHE A 542 6.50 -16.00 23.35
N ASP A 543 7.56 -16.58 23.91
CA ASP A 543 8.52 -15.91 24.79
C ASP A 543 9.92 -15.90 24.14
N THR A 544 10.21 -14.85 23.37
CA THR A 544 11.53 -14.60 22.78
C THR A 544 11.88 -13.12 22.85
N ASP A 545 13.17 -12.78 22.87
CA ASP A 545 13.61 -11.39 22.97
C ASP A 545 13.00 -10.48 21.88
N PRO A 546 12.95 -10.85 20.57
CA PRO A 546 12.31 -10.01 19.56
C PRO A 546 10.81 -9.80 19.79
N ILE A 547 10.09 -10.86 20.21
CA ILE A 547 8.64 -10.79 20.45
C ILE A 547 8.34 -9.93 21.68
N ASN A 548 9.08 -10.12 22.77
CA ASN A 548 8.91 -9.35 23.99
C ASN A 548 9.26 -7.86 23.81
N THR A 549 10.29 -7.57 23.02
CA THR A 549 10.66 -6.19 22.66
C THR A 549 9.53 -5.53 21.89
N PHE A 550 9.03 -6.17 20.83
CA PHE A 550 7.93 -5.61 20.04
C PHE A 550 6.64 -5.48 20.85
N ARG A 551 6.28 -6.49 21.67
CA ARG A 551 5.12 -6.44 22.55
C ARG A 551 5.15 -5.21 23.45
N SER A 552 6.28 -4.97 24.12
CA SER A 552 6.43 -3.84 25.04
C SER A 552 6.22 -2.50 24.32
N MET A 553 6.77 -2.36 23.10
CA MET A 553 6.58 -1.17 22.28
C MET A 553 5.14 -1.04 21.76
N TYR A 554 4.51 -2.16 21.36
CA TYR A 554 3.14 -2.22 20.85
C TYR A 554 2.12 -1.83 21.93
N GLU A 555 2.25 -2.38 23.14
CA GLU A 555 1.36 -2.09 24.27
C GLU A 555 1.51 -0.65 24.79
N ALA A 556 2.67 -0.01 24.55
CA ALA A 556 2.91 1.38 24.90
C ALA A 556 2.48 2.38 23.80
N ALA A 557 2.24 1.92 22.58
CA ALA A 557 1.89 2.76 21.44
C ALA A 557 0.40 3.15 21.44
N ASP A 558 0.07 4.24 20.74
CA ASP A 558 -1.33 4.56 20.39
C ASP A 558 -1.79 3.59 19.29
N GLY A 559 -2.71 2.69 19.63
CA GLY A 559 -3.27 1.70 18.70
C GLY A 559 -4.44 2.22 17.87
N SER A 560 -4.77 3.51 17.97
CA SER A 560 -5.92 4.10 17.29
C SER A 560 -5.86 3.88 15.77
N PRO A 561 -6.92 3.36 15.14
CA PRO A 561 -7.03 3.32 13.68
C PRO A 561 -6.84 4.69 13.04
N THR A 562 -6.21 4.73 11.87
CA THR A 562 -6.03 5.98 11.10
C THR A 562 -7.25 6.24 10.23
N LEU A 563 -7.80 7.47 10.29
CA LEU A 563 -8.93 7.87 9.45
C LEU A 563 -8.51 7.96 7.98
N VAL A 564 -9.21 7.23 7.12
CA VAL A 564 -9.03 7.27 5.65
C VAL A 564 -10.03 8.24 5.02
N LYS A 565 -11.31 8.12 5.37
CA LYS A 565 -12.35 8.98 4.80
C LYS A 565 -13.51 9.14 5.77
N GLU A 566 -14.15 10.30 5.73
CA GLU A 566 -15.40 10.59 6.42
C GLU A 566 -16.34 11.30 5.46
N VAL A 567 -17.62 10.91 5.50
CA VAL A 567 -18.72 11.65 4.87
C VAL A 567 -19.89 11.72 5.82
N GLU A 568 -20.65 12.80 5.75
CA GLU A 568 -21.86 13.00 6.52
C GLU A 568 -22.98 13.49 5.61
N THR A 569 -24.15 12.86 5.74
CA THR A 569 -25.36 13.23 5.01
C THR A 569 -26.53 13.30 5.99
N THR A 570 -27.28 14.40 5.93
CA THR A 570 -28.51 14.55 6.71
C THR A 570 -29.73 14.28 5.84
N ASP A 571 -30.55 13.32 6.26
CA ASP A 571 -31.84 13.07 5.64
C ASP A 571 -32.91 13.95 6.29
N MET A 572 -33.34 14.97 5.57
CA MET A 572 -34.39 15.90 6.01
C MET A 572 -35.80 15.35 5.78
N SER A 573 -35.95 14.08 5.41
CA SER A 573 -37.27 13.46 5.29
C SER A 573 -37.87 13.29 6.70
N VAL A 574 -38.85 14.14 7.02
CA VAL A 574 -39.59 14.16 8.30
C VAL A 574 -40.99 13.57 8.16
N GLY A 575 -41.36 13.14 6.95
CA GLY A 575 -42.59 12.43 6.65
C GLY A 575 -42.25 11.00 6.27
N ILE A 576 -42.48 10.07 7.20
CA ILE A 576 -42.66 8.65 6.85
C ILE A 576 -44.10 8.57 6.36
N ASP A 577 -44.26 8.99 5.12
CA ASP A 577 -45.57 9.17 4.57
C ASP A 577 -46.06 7.82 4.09
N GLY A 578 -46.93 7.21 4.90
CA GLY A 578 -47.72 6.03 4.57
C GLY A 578 -48.68 6.32 3.41
N LEU A 579 -48.17 6.73 2.25
CA LEU A 579 -48.93 6.92 1.02
C LEU A 579 -49.70 5.64 0.67
N ALA A 580 -49.13 4.48 1.04
CA ALA A 580 -49.76 3.18 0.98
C ALA A 580 -51.04 3.07 1.84
N GLU A 581 -51.09 3.70 3.02
CA GLU A 581 -52.30 3.76 3.85
C GLU A 581 -53.41 4.61 3.19
N LEU A 582 -53.02 5.63 2.42
CA LEU A 582 -53.95 6.42 1.60
C LEU A 582 -54.43 5.63 0.36
N GLY A 583 -53.88 4.44 0.10
CA GLY A 583 -54.12 3.64 -1.08
C GLY A 583 -53.53 4.24 -2.36
N VAL A 584 -52.65 5.23 -2.25
CA VAL A 584 -52.02 5.94 -3.37
C VAL A 584 -50.65 5.35 -3.64
N ARG A 585 -50.32 5.13 -4.92
CA ARG A 585 -49.02 4.61 -5.36
C ARG A 585 -48.40 5.53 -6.41
N ILE A 586 -47.11 5.80 -6.29
CA ILE A 586 -46.35 6.62 -7.23
C ILE A 586 -45.28 5.74 -7.88
N PHE A 587 -45.28 5.62 -9.20
CA PHE A 587 -44.35 4.75 -9.93
C PHE A 587 -44.20 5.15 -11.41
N PRO A 588 -43.14 4.72 -12.10
CA PRO A 588 -41.93 4.07 -11.55
C PRO A 588 -41.08 5.06 -10.75
N ASN A 589 -40.43 4.57 -9.69
CA ASN A 589 -39.44 5.31 -8.91
C ASN A 589 -38.27 4.36 -8.62
N PRO A 590 -37.09 4.53 -9.25
CA PRO A 590 -36.74 5.64 -10.14
C PRO A 590 -37.46 5.61 -11.49
N THR A 591 -37.55 6.75 -12.18
CA THR A 591 -38.04 6.85 -13.57
C THR A 591 -36.89 7.12 -14.53
N VAL A 592 -36.88 6.43 -15.68
CA VAL A 592 -35.81 6.51 -16.71
C VAL A 592 -36.24 7.37 -17.90
N ASP A 593 -37.55 7.47 -18.15
CA ASP A 593 -38.12 8.25 -19.26
C ASP A 593 -38.72 9.60 -18.77
N GLY A 594 -38.51 9.92 -17.49
CA GLY A 594 -39.07 11.07 -16.81
C GLY A 594 -40.57 10.99 -16.55
N TRP A 595 -41.27 9.89 -16.87
CA TRP A 595 -42.70 9.77 -16.61
C TRP A 595 -42.97 9.18 -15.23
N LEU A 596 -43.92 9.80 -14.52
CA LEU A 596 -44.50 9.30 -13.29
C LEU A 596 -46.00 9.10 -13.43
N ARG A 597 -46.49 8.04 -12.80
CA ARG A 597 -47.91 7.76 -12.59
C ARG A 597 -48.20 7.74 -11.10
N VAL A 598 -49.25 8.44 -10.73
CA VAL A 598 -49.85 8.39 -9.40
C VAL A 598 -51.19 7.69 -9.55
N GLU A 599 -51.33 6.51 -8.98
CA GLU A 599 -52.57 5.71 -9.02
C GLU A 599 -53.20 5.62 -7.64
N GLY A 600 -54.49 5.25 -7.58
CA GLY A 600 -55.22 5.11 -6.33
C GLY A 600 -55.76 6.43 -5.76
N LEU A 601 -55.80 7.49 -6.57
CA LEU A 601 -56.35 8.77 -6.16
C LEU A 601 -57.84 8.62 -5.79
N ASN A 602 -58.19 9.12 -4.61
CA ASN A 602 -59.54 9.05 -4.04
C ASN A 602 -59.97 10.43 -3.52
N ALA A 603 -61.19 10.52 -2.98
CA ALA A 603 -61.78 11.79 -2.52
C ALA A 603 -61.01 12.49 -1.39
N GLN A 604 -60.11 11.78 -0.70
CA GLN A 604 -59.26 12.35 0.35
C GLN A 604 -58.11 13.17 -0.23
N VAL A 605 -57.70 12.93 -1.48
CA VAL A 605 -56.61 13.68 -2.13
C VAL A 605 -57.14 14.97 -2.74
N ILE A 606 -56.78 16.11 -2.15
CA ILE A 606 -57.25 17.44 -2.57
C ILE A 606 -56.26 18.16 -3.49
N ALA A 607 -54.97 17.78 -3.49
CA ALA A 607 -53.98 18.30 -4.42
C ALA A 607 -52.77 17.38 -4.54
N LEU A 608 -52.13 17.39 -5.71
CA LEU A 608 -50.78 16.87 -5.89
C LEU A 608 -49.88 17.94 -6.48
N GLU A 609 -48.65 18.00 -6.00
CA GLU A 609 -47.63 18.94 -6.46
C GLU A 609 -46.30 18.22 -6.59
N VAL A 610 -45.46 18.61 -7.55
CA VAL A 610 -44.09 18.09 -7.68
C VAL A 610 -43.14 19.26 -7.54
N TYR A 611 -42.12 19.11 -6.71
CA TYR A 611 -41.09 20.11 -6.44
C TYR A 611 -39.71 19.57 -6.79
N SER A 612 -38.79 20.43 -7.24
CA SER A 612 -37.36 20.15 -7.22
C SER A 612 -36.83 20.18 -5.78
N LEU A 613 -35.62 19.63 -5.54
CA LEU A 613 -34.93 19.79 -4.26
C LEU A 613 -34.65 21.25 -3.88
N SER A 614 -34.53 22.16 -4.85
CA SER A 614 -34.41 23.60 -4.61
C SER A 614 -35.72 24.28 -4.19
N GLY A 615 -36.83 23.52 -4.07
CA GLY A 615 -38.14 24.02 -3.69
C GLY A 615 -38.96 24.64 -4.83
N GLN A 616 -38.48 24.56 -6.08
CA GLN A 616 -39.24 25.03 -7.24
C GLN A 616 -40.35 24.05 -7.58
N ARG A 617 -41.60 24.52 -7.67
CA ARG A 617 -42.73 23.68 -8.12
C ARG A 617 -42.64 23.43 -9.63
N VAL A 618 -42.52 22.17 -10.03
CA VAL A 618 -42.37 21.75 -11.43
C VAL A 618 -43.68 21.21 -12.04
N ALA A 619 -44.59 20.70 -11.22
CA ALA A 619 -45.93 20.28 -11.67
C ALA A 619 -46.96 20.37 -10.54
N ALA A 620 -48.25 20.45 -10.87
CA ALA A 620 -49.34 20.36 -9.91
C ALA A 620 -50.66 19.91 -10.57
N THR A 621 -51.54 19.29 -9.79
CA THR A 621 -52.92 18.97 -10.18
C THR A 621 -53.86 18.95 -8.97
N VAL A 622 -55.16 19.09 -9.23
CA VAL A 622 -56.24 18.88 -8.26
C VAL A 622 -57.08 17.72 -8.78
N PRO A 623 -57.12 16.55 -8.09
CA PRO A 623 -57.87 15.39 -8.56
C PRO A 623 -59.38 15.63 -8.51
N ALA A 624 -59.95 16.15 -9.60
CA ALA A 624 -61.39 16.35 -9.74
C ALA A 624 -62.12 15.03 -10.06
N GLY A 625 -62.01 14.04 -9.17
CA GLY A 625 -62.58 12.68 -9.35
C GLY A 625 -61.73 11.73 -10.22
N GLN A 626 -60.53 12.14 -10.61
CA GLN A 626 -59.57 11.29 -11.32
C GLN A 626 -59.00 10.22 -10.35
N ARG A 627 -58.90 8.97 -10.82
CA ARG A 627 -58.27 7.86 -10.08
C ARG A 627 -56.76 7.72 -10.30
N GLN A 628 -56.25 8.42 -11.30
CA GLN A 628 -54.84 8.41 -11.66
C GLN A 628 -54.41 9.78 -12.17
N TRP A 629 -53.14 10.11 -11.99
CA TRP A 629 -52.49 11.27 -12.56
C TRP A 629 -51.17 10.84 -13.21
N ARG A 630 -50.88 11.35 -14.40
CA ARG A 630 -49.61 11.10 -15.08
C ARG A 630 -48.90 12.44 -15.31
N VAL A 631 -47.64 12.50 -14.93
CA VAL A 631 -46.81 13.73 -14.99
C VAL A 631 -45.44 13.39 -15.55
N ARG A 632 -44.87 14.31 -16.34
CA ARG A 632 -43.49 14.21 -16.82
C ARG A 632 -42.61 15.15 -16.01
N LEU A 633 -41.57 14.61 -15.42
CA LEU A 633 -40.52 15.36 -14.73
C LEU A 633 -39.65 16.12 -15.73
N PRO A 634 -39.00 17.22 -15.32
CA PRO A 634 -37.99 17.89 -16.15
C PRO A 634 -36.85 16.95 -16.55
N GLU A 635 -36.25 17.19 -17.72
CA GLU A 635 -35.19 16.33 -18.31
C GLU A 635 -33.91 16.22 -17.45
N ALA A 636 -33.72 17.11 -16.48
CA ALA A 636 -32.58 17.04 -15.57
C ALA A 636 -32.66 15.80 -14.68
N LYS A 637 -31.57 15.02 -14.68
CA LYS A 637 -31.30 13.93 -13.74
C LYS A 637 -31.22 14.52 -12.34
N ALA A 638 -32.23 14.29 -11.54
CA ALA A 638 -32.39 14.93 -10.24
C ALA A 638 -33.43 14.21 -9.40
N THR A 639 -33.39 14.50 -8.10
CA THR A 639 -34.44 14.14 -7.16
C THR A 639 -35.54 15.19 -7.15
N TYR A 640 -36.78 14.72 -7.11
CA TYR A 640 -38.00 15.51 -6.99
C TYR A 640 -38.81 15.05 -5.78
N LEU A 641 -39.67 15.93 -5.27
CA LEU A 641 -40.59 15.64 -4.17
C LEU A 641 -42.02 15.71 -4.69
N VAL A 642 -42.73 14.58 -4.70
CA VAL A 642 -44.17 14.52 -5.01
C VAL A 642 -44.95 14.68 -3.71
N VAL A 643 -45.69 15.77 -3.62
CA VAL A 643 -46.47 16.16 -2.47
C VAL A 643 -47.93 15.84 -2.71
N VAL A 644 -48.51 14.94 -1.92
CA VAL A 644 -49.94 14.59 -1.94
C VAL A 644 -50.61 15.24 -0.73
N ARG A 645 -51.56 16.15 -0.96
CA ARG A 645 -52.28 16.84 0.12
C ARG A 645 -53.65 16.22 0.33
N THR A 646 -54.00 16.01 1.60
CA THR A 646 -55.36 15.70 2.05
C THR A 646 -55.89 16.87 2.90
N ALA A 647 -57.14 16.76 3.37
CA ALA A 647 -57.73 17.79 4.24
C ALA A 647 -57.01 17.92 5.60
N THR A 648 -56.35 16.86 6.06
CA THR A 648 -55.77 16.78 7.41
C THR A 648 -54.25 16.63 7.40
N GLN A 649 -53.66 16.16 6.31
CA GLN A 649 -52.25 15.81 6.23
C GLN A 649 -51.63 16.17 4.87
N ARG A 650 -50.31 16.25 4.84
CA ARG A 650 -49.51 16.36 3.63
C ARG A 650 -48.56 15.18 3.63
N PHE A 651 -48.59 14.43 2.55
CA PHE A 651 -47.67 13.34 2.27
C PHE A 651 -46.63 13.80 1.23
N VAL A 652 -45.40 13.32 1.33
CA VAL A 652 -44.26 13.69 0.49
C VAL A 652 -43.49 12.42 0.12
N GLU A 653 -43.54 12.07 -1.16
CA GLU A 653 -42.79 10.95 -1.72
C GLU A 653 -41.57 11.49 -2.47
N ARG A 654 -40.38 10.96 -2.16
CA ARG A 654 -39.16 11.28 -2.91
C ARG A 654 -39.11 10.44 -4.18
N VAL A 655 -38.91 11.10 -5.33
CA VAL A 655 -38.85 10.42 -6.63
C VAL A 655 -37.60 10.82 -7.40
N VAL A 656 -36.89 9.84 -7.95
CA VAL A 656 -35.63 10.06 -8.67
C VAL A 656 -35.85 9.93 -10.18
N ASN A 657 -35.44 10.95 -10.95
CA ASN A 657 -35.34 10.90 -12.41
C ASN A 657 -33.88 10.59 -12.79
N HIS A 658 -33.64 9.45 -13.43
CA HIS A 658 -32.32 8.97 -13.82
C HIS A 658 -31.88 9.40 -15.22
#